data_AF-A0A7Y5GTI1-F1
#
_entry.id   AF-A0A7Y5GTI1-F1
#
_cell.length_a   1.000
_cell.length_b   1.000
_cell.length_c   1.000
_cell.angle_alpha   90.00
_cell.angle_beta   90.00
_cell.angle_gamma   90.00
#
_symmetry.space_group_name_H-M   'P 1'
#
loop_
_entity.id
_entity.type
_entity.pdbx_description
1 polymer ?
#
loop_
_entity_poly.entity_id
_entity_poly.type
_entity_poly.pdbx_seq_one_letter_code
_entity_poly.pdbx_strand_id
1 'polypeptide(L)'
;MNQNVGTFLNTLAIVGLLVFSTNTATAVPMTVPYIGQLQYDTGVNYFGEVELKATLHADMTQNTPIWGPYTFAEVDVTDGVFTILLGGDGSPALESGLLLEEGVWLEFTIDGTTMSPRQFVASVPYALLADDAAHLGGLEPSAFATWDQITAQQYVKKSDLGEVTGVTLSQLAELGYLTLTQLIEAGFATVDELVAVLQGTLHPVAFSGKYSDLIGAPAPVVSVDGLAGGTIAGAVEITGAVVADAVAAGAITQNGQPVCDKSGNCGPTLESLNCAINQVPRMGADGWECAAYGGGGSGVVPETDCAGPYKALQFQGGKFICVDLPQTGTSKGSAKGFEIVDSWGYAWDGVERHAATWTLAAQHCASLGGRLPTITELYRVSIAHKADVGTTYDTNYLWSRTQWAPGQHGRVKLTDGAVTGTNDTTAGPYRCVWPNNTANWFTGNHCYGEPESECYLTGPASKRYNIDKLDRPAVPYVAALDECNFYNASVPTQLDFAEAITDGLPNGSNQYLHTSDATRYDINNIVRWTNVQLDYTDTGSFVTWTGRSSAYRFRCIGVNYNAPKSEVTIPNPYVAPSLRIVSTMNDAPATSLAQAASLCYASGGHVAMERDYAELVRSGMPNGSNTWLWTGDYSRYDIAQVIRWTGIDKDYTDYYSTYATWQTIKGSSSPYRCVYYPVDASYQGPPSCTTNFPCVVTALGNGPVQSKTWFDPVDRPPVNYITAVKTCKSVGGRLPTARDYLEHIRNGLSNGSTNWVWTSDQVGDGGQNVEVIKWNAAEPAFDGTYSTYATNSDKGATTNRPYRCIWSNELR
;
A
#
# COMPACT_ATOMS: atom_id res chain seq x y z
N MET A 1 80.07 -46.76 -19.01
CA MET A 1 79.63 -48.17 -19.12
C MET A 1 78.37 -48.29 -18.29
N ASN A 2 77.21 -48.23 -18.93
CA ASN A 2 76.35 -49.37 -19.25
C ASN A 2 75.61 -49.86 -18.00
N GLN A 3 74.30 -49.57 -17.88
CA GLN A 3 73.17 -50.44 -18.31
C GLN A 3 73.09 -51.70 -17.41
N ASN A 4 71.98 -52.16 -16.83
CA ASN A 4 70.56 -52.09 -17.20
C ASN A 4 69.69 -52.64 -16.05
N VAL A 5 68.46 -52.14 -15.94
CA VAL A 5 67.15 -52.84 -15.94
C VAL A 5 66.91 -54.00 -14.95
N GLY A 6 65.86 -53.85 -14.11
CA GLY A 6 65.18 -55.00 -13.49
C GLY A 6 64.17 -54.65 -12.39
N THR A 7 62.88 -54.60 -12.76
CA THR A 7 61.70 -54.92 -11.91
C THR A 7 61.44 -54.12 -10.62
N PHE A 8 60.68 -53.02 -10.74
CA PHE A 8 59.69 -52.59 -9.73
C PHE A 8 58.54 -51.85 -10.46
N LEU A 9 57.77 -52.61 -11.25
CA LEU A 9 56.53 -52.22 -11.93
C LEU A 9 55.44 -53.15 -11.39
N ASN A 10 54.56 -52.68 -10.49
CA ASN A 10 53.15 -53.13 -10.31
C ASN A 10 52.39 -52.65 -9.04
N THR A 11 52.71 -51.49 -8.45
CA THR A 11 51.79 -50.90 -7.46
C THR A 11 51.90 -49.37 -7.41
N LEU A 12 51.92 -48.73 -8.58
CA LEU A 12 51.83 -47.28 -8.72
C LEU A 12 50.90 -46.93 -9.89
N ALA A 13 49.70 -47.49 -9.86
CA ALA A 13 48.63 -47.22 -10.80
C ALA A 13 47.29 -47.58 -10.13
N ILE A 14 46.80 -46.70 -9.25
CA ILE A 14 45.41 -46.47 -8.82
C ILE A 14 45.53 -45.36 -7.75
N VAL A 15 44.62 -44.37 -7.75
CA VAL A 15 44.64 -43.10 -6.98
C VAL A 15 45.44 -41.95 -7.63
N GLY A 16 45.21 -41.73 -8.92
CA GLY A 16 45.66 -40.54 -9.66
C GLY A 16 44.56 -40.02 -10.58
N LEU A 17 43.35 -39.78 -10.04
CA LEU A 17 42.27 -39.07 -10.74
C LEU A 17 41.22 -38.56 -9.72
N LEU A 18 41.51 -37.45 -9.06
CA LEU A 18 40.49 -36.64 -8.37
C LEU A 18 40.31 -35.38 -9.22
N VAL A 19 39.27 -35.43 -10.05
CA VAL A 19 38.78 -34.33 -10.87
C VAL A 19 38.30 -33.23 -9.91
N PHE A 20 38.95 -32.07 -9.94
CA PHE A 20 38.38 -30.86 -9.36
C PHE A 20 37.21 -30.43 -10.25
N SER A 21 35.98 -30.77 -9.85
CA SER A 21 34.77 -30.25 -10.46
C SER A 21 34.66 -28.77 -10.13
N THR A 22 35.15 -27.90 -11.02
CA THR A 22 34.77 -26.49 -11.01
C THR A 22 33.31 -26.41 -11.40
N ASN A 23 32.42 -26.24 -10.41
CA ASN A 23 31.03 -25.88 -10.70
C ASN A 23 31.06 -24.46 -11.28
N THR A 24 31.07 -24.35 -12.61
CA THR A 24 30.68 -23.13 -13.29
C THR A 24 29.21 -22.93 -12.98
N ALA A 25 28.88 -21.97 -12.11
CA ALA A 25 27.50 -21.54 -11.93
C ALA A 25 27.01 -21.03 -13.29
N THR A 26 26.18 -21.82 -13.96
CA THR A 26 25.50 -21.39 -15.18
C THR A 26 24.46 -20.37 -14.76
N ALA A 27 24.66 -19.10 -15.13
CA ALA A 27 23.66 -18.06 -14.95
C ALA A 27 22.32 -18.54 -15.53
N VAL A 28 21.23 -18.37 -14.77
CA VAL A 28 19.89 -18.74 -15.20
C VAL A 28 19.58 -17.92 -16.46
N PRO A 29 19.23 -18.55 -17.60
CA PRO A 29 18.92 -17.82 -18.82
C PRO A 29 17.76 -16.85 -18.59
N MET A 30 17.97 -15.57 -18.90
CA MET A 30 16.91 -14.56 -18.78
C MET A 30 15.93 -14.71 -19.96
N THR A 31 14.72 -15.15 -19.62
CA THR A 31 13.62 -15.34 -20.56
C THR A 31 12.42 -14.49 -20.19
N VAL A 32 11.73 -13.90 -21.17
CA VAL A 32 10.56 -13.05 -21.00
C VAL A 32 9.37 -13.65 -21.74
N PRO A 33 8.31 -14.11 -21.04
CA PRO A 33 7.10 -14.56 -21.72
C PRO A 33 6.37 -13.36 -22.33
N TYR A 34 5.99 -13.48 -23.60
CA TYR A 34 5.23 -12.48 -24.32
C TYR A 34 3.94 -13.09 -24.85
N ILE A 35 2.81 -12.41 -24.63
CA ILE A 35 1.49 -12.78 -25.14
C ILE A 35 1.03 -11.66 -26.08
N GLY A 36 0.69 -12.01 -27.31
CA GLY A 36 0.20 -11.08 -28.32
C GLY A 36 -1.17 -11.46 -28.84
N GLN A 37 -1.88 -10.49 -29.42
CA GLN A 37 -3.14 -10.71 -30.13
C GLN A 37 -2.99 -10.32 -31.61
N LEU A 38 -3.44 -11.20 -32.50
CA LEU A 38 -3.44 -11.09 -33.95
C LEU A 38 -4.88 -11.13 -34.45
N GLN A 39 -5.24 -10.12 -35.25
CA GLN A 39 -6.54 -9.98 -35.89
C GLN A 39 -6.34 -9.69 -37.37
N TYR A 40 -7.30 -10.10 -38.18
CA TYR A 40 -7.45 -9.61 -39.55
C TYR A 40 -7.88 -8.14 -39.54
N ASP A 41 -7.65 -7.42 -40.65
CA ASP A 41 -8.12 -6.03 -40.83
C ASP A 41 -9.65 -5.87 -40.69
N THR A 42 -10.39 -6.97 -40.76
CA THR A 42 -11.84 -7.02 -40.53
C THR A 42 -12.22 -7.01 -39.05
N GLY A 43 -11.25 -7.05 -38.14
CA GLY A 43 -11.45 -7.15 -36.68
C GLY A 43 -11.75 -8.56 -36.17
N VAL A 44 -11.67 -9.58 -37.04
CA VAL A 44 -11.85 -10.99 -36.67
C VAL A 44 -10.52 -11.55 -36.16
N ASN A 45 -10.55 -12.29 -35.04
CA ASN A 45 -9.38 -12.96 -34.48
C ASN A 45 -8.76 -13.97 -35.47
N TYR A 46 -7.44 -13.95 -35.60
CA TYR A 46 -6.71 -14.91 -36.43
C TYR A 46 -6.67 -16.30 -35.78
N PHE A 47 -6.69 -17.37 -36.58
CA PHE A 47 -6.59 -18.75 -36.09
C PHE A 47 -5.73 -19.57 -37.06
N GLY A 48 -4.69 -20.21 -36.53
CA GLY A 48 -3.73 -21.01 -37.30
C GLY A 48 -2.30 -20.82 -36.83
N GLU A 49 -1.34 -21.41 -37.55
CA GLU A 49 0.10 -21.22 -37.29
C GLU A 49 0.64 -20.03 -38.08
N VAL A 50 1.66 -19.35 -37.55
CA VAL A 50 2.40 -18.27 -38.23
C VAL A 50 3.91 -18.39 -38.02
N GLU A 51 4.71 -17.88 -38.97
CA GLU A 51 6.12 -17.56 -38.72
C GLU A 51 6.20 -16.17 -38.07
N LEU A 52 6.77 -16.09 -36.88
CA LEU A 52 6.93 -14.84 -36.15
C LEU A 52 8.41 -14.50 -36.00
N LYS A 53 8.80 -13.26 -36.31
CA LYS A 53 10.13 -12.72 -35.99
C LYS A 53 10.02 -11.61 -34.98
N ALA A 54 10.77 -11.71 -33.88
CA ALA A 54 10.83 -10.70 -32.84
C ALA A 54 12.17 -9.96 -32.86
N THR A 55 12.11 -8.64 -32.74
CA THR A 55 13.28 -7.76 -32.70
C THR A 55 13.08 -6.68 -31.63
N LEU A 56 14.08 -6.43 -30.78
CA LEU A 56 14.08 -5.34 -29.81
C LEU A 56 14.93 -4.18 -30.33
N HIS A 57 14.46 -2.95 -30.07
CA HIS A 57 15.09 -1.69 -30.44
C HIS A 57 15.19 -0.76 -29.23
N ALA A 58 16.21 0.09 -29.19
CA ALA A 58 16.36 1.13 -28.16
C ALA A 58 15.46 2.37 -28.38
N ASP A 59 14.80 2.47 -29.54
CA ASP A 59 13.92 3.57 -29.89
C ASP A 59 12.78 3.13 -30.83
N MET A 60 11.67 3.86 -30.80
CA MET A 60 10.51 3.67 -31.66
C MET A 60 10.86 3.84 -33.14
N THR A 61 11.86 4.67 -33.48
CA THR A 61 12.17 5.04 -34.87
C THR A 61 13.51 4.51 -35.39
N GLN A 62 14.45 4.14 -34.51
CA GLN A 62 15.76 3.64 -34.94
C GLN A 62 15.71 2.20 -35.44
N ASN A 63 16.25 1.94 -36.63
CA ASN A 63 16.21 0.60 -37.24
C ASN A 63 17.32 -0.36 -36.79
N THR A 64 18.27 0.10 -35.97
CA THR A 64 19.31 -0.79 -35.44
C THR A 64 18.71 -1.63 -34.31
N PRO A 65 18.69 -2.97 -34.43
CA PRO A 65 18.21 -3.83 -33.35
C PRO A 65 19.25 -3.88 -32.23
N ILE A 66 18.77 -3.86 -30.99
CA ILE A 66 19.58 -4.19 -29.82
C ILE A 66 19.55 -5.69 -29.54
N TRP A 67 18.48 -6.39 -29.94
CA TRP A 67 18.37 -7.85 -29.88
C TRP A 67 17.47 -8.35 -31.02
N GLY A 68 17.81 -9.50 -31.63
CA GLY A 68 17.11 -10.02 -32.80
C GLY A 68 17.59 -9.43 -34.13
N PRO A 69 16.91 -9.75 -35.26
CA PRO A 69 15.68 -10.54 -35.34
C PRO A 69 15.89 -12.04 -35.04
N TYR A 70 15.01 -12.63 -34.24
CA TYR A 70 14.95 -14.07 -34.02
C TYR A 70 13.61 -14.64 -34.48
N THR A 71 13.66 -15.83 -35.11
CA THR A 71 12.49 -16.46 -35.73
C THR A 71 11.93 -17.56 -34.84
N PHE A 72 10.63 -17.50 -34.62
CA PHE A 72 9.80 -18.49 -33.97
C PHE A 72 8.95 -19.12 -35.08
N ALA A 73 9.30 -20.33 -35.47
CA ALA A 73 8.57 -21.07 -36.50
C ALA A 73 7.34 -21.74 -35.88
N GLU A 74 6.26 -21.87 -36.66
CA GLU A 74 5.07 -22.64 -36.31
C GLU A 74 4.43 -22.17 -34.98
N VAL A 75 4.30 -20.86 -34.78
CA VAL A 75 3.64 -20.31 -33.59
C VAL A 75 2.14 -20.46 -33.72
N ASP A 76 1.56 -21.29 -32.85
CA ASP A 76 0.11 -21.47 -32.75
C ASP A 76 -0.60 -20.20 -32.29
N VAL A 77 -1.58 -19.76 -33.07
CA VAL A 77 -2.49 -18.66 -32.74
C VAL A 77 -3.90 -19.22 -32.54
N THR A 78 -4.39 -19.13 -31.31
CA THR A 78 -5.74 -19.61 -30.93
C THR A 78 -6.59 -18.43 -30.48
N ASP A 79 -7.72 -18.22 -31.16
CA ASP A 79 -8.63 -17.08 -30.93
C ASP A 79 -7.90 -15.72 -30.96
N GLY A 80 -6.98 -15.59 -31.92
CA GLY A 80 -6.14 -14.41 -32.10
C GLY A 80 -5.00 -14.33 -31.11
N VAL A 81 -4.92 -15.16 -30.08
CA VAL A 81 -3.86 -15.06 -29.06
C VAL A 81 -2.72 -16.00 -29.39
N PHE A 82 -1.48 -15.50 -29.30
CA PHE A 82 -0.26 -16.30 -29.38
C PHE A 82 0.63 -16.03 -28.17
N THR A 83 1.50 -16.99 -27.83
CA THR A 83 2.49 -16.86 -26.75
C THR A 83 3.85 -17.30 -27.25
N ILE A 84 4.90 -16.53 -26.93
CA ILE A 84 6.30 -16.87 -27.21
C ILE A 84 7.17 -16.55 -25.99
N LEU A 85 8.33 -17.20 -25.88
CA LEU A 85 9.33 -16.88 -24.86
C LEU A 85 10.53 -16.13 -25.49
N LEU A 86 10.62 -14.82 -25.27
CA LEU A 86 11.79 -14.03 -25.70
C LEU A 86 13.00 -14.40 -24.85
N GLY A 87 14.15 -14.65 -25.48
CA GLY A 87 15.31 -15.22 -24.79
C GLY A 87 15.22 -16.73 -24.55
N GLY A 88 14.09 -17.36 -24.93
CA GLY A 88 13.85 -18.80 -24.93
C GLY A 88 13.37 -19.28 -26.31
N ASP A 89 12.80 -20.48 -26.38
CA ASP A 89 12.19 -21.06 -27.60
C ASP A 89 13.05 -20.97 -28.87
N GLY A 90 14.36 -21.18 -28.73
CA GLY A 90 15.33 -21.12 -29.84
C GLY A 90 15.95 -19.74 -30.09
N SER A 91 15.50 -18.70 -29.39
CA SER A 91 16.18 -17.39 -29.36
C SER A 91 17.27 -17.34 -28.28
N PRO A 92 18.39 -16.60 -28.49
CA PRO A 92 19.41 -16.39 -27.46
C PRO A 92 18.88 -15.62 -26.25
N ALA A 93 19.29 -16.04 -25.05
CA ALA A 93 18.95 -15.39 -23.79
C ALA A 93 19.12 -13.87 -23.85
N LEU A 94 18.23 -13.14 -23.19
CA LEU A 94 18.34 -11.69 -23.10
C LEU A 94 19.52 -11.33 -22.20
N GLU A 95 20.31 -10.32 -22.56
CA GLU A 95 21.38 -9.81 -21.71
C GLU A 95 20.80 -8.79 -20.70
N SER A 96 21.27 -8.79 -19.45
CA SER A 96 20.69 -7.96 -18.39
C SER A 96 20.85 -6.46 -18.67
N GLY A 97 21.96 -6.08 -19.33
CA GLY A 97 22.21 -4.71 -19.76
C GLY A 97 21.21 -4.20 -20.80
N LEU A 98 20.60 -5.10 -21.57
CA LEU A 98 19.69 -4.77 -22.68
C LEU A 98 18.35 -4.23 -22.19
N LEU A 99 17.97 -4.59 -20.96
CA LEU A 99 16.72 -4.18 -20.31
C LEU A 99 16.91 -2.95 -19.39
N LEU A 100 18.15 -2.45 -19.24
CA LEU A 100 18.47 -1.28 -18.42
C LEU A 100 18.36 0.05 -19.18
N GLU A 101 18.28 0.03 -20.51
CA GLU A 101 18.09 1.25 -21.29
C GLU A 101 16.66 1.79 -21.16
N GLU A 102 16.53 3.11 -21.00
CA GLU A 102 15.22 3.77 -20.95
C GLU A 102 14.51 3.64 -22.30
N GLY A 103 13.67 2.61 -22.40
CA GLY A 103 12.67 2.47 -23.43
C GLY A 103 12.97 1.49 -24.55
N VAL A 104 12.85 0.20 -24.24
CA VAL A 104 12.94 -0.90 -25.20
C VAL A 104 11.64 -1.05 -25.99
N TRP A 105 11.75 -1.20 -27.31
CA TRP A 105 10.63 -1.34 -28.26
C TRP A 105 10.71 -2.69 -28.98
N LEU A 106 9.61 -3.43 -28.97
CA LEU A 106 9.44 -4.72 -29.64
C LEU A 106 8.78 -4.55 -31.01
N GLU A 107 9.43 -5.08 -32.02
CA GLU A 107 8.94 -5.18 -33.40
C GLU A 107 8.65 -6.65 -33.72
N PHE A 108 7.49 -6.90 -34.33
CA PHE A 108 7.13 -8.20 -34.88
C PHE A 108 7.10 -8.16 -36.40
N THR A 109 7.57 -9.22 -37.04
CA THR A 109 7.26 -9.55 -38.43
C THR A 109 6.53 -10.88 -38.46
N ILE A 110 5.28 -10.89 -38.92
CA ILE A 110 4.39 -12.06 -38.95
C ILE A 110 4.18 -12.44 -40.42
N ASP A 111 4.57 -13.65 -40.82
CA ASP A 111 4.52 -14.16 -42.20
C ASP A 111 5.11 -13.17 -43.22
N GLY A 112 6.22 -12.52 -42.86
CA GLY A 112 6.90 -11.52 -43.69
C GLY A 112 6.33 -10.10 -43.64
N THR A 113 5.24 -9.87 -42.89
CA THR A 113 4.64 -8.53 -42.70
C THR A 113 5.11 -7.90 -41.40
N THR A 114 5.85 -6.79 -41.47
CA THR A 114 6.29 -6.05 -40.28
C THR A 114 5.13 -5.27 -39.68
N MET A 115 4.89 -5.50 -38.39
CA MET A 115 3.84 -4.87 -37.61
C MET A 115 4.30 -3.49 -37.13
N SER A 116 3.46 -2.46 -37.34
CA SER A 116 3.73 -1.08 -36.93
C SER A 116 2.49 -0.46 -36.26
N PRO A 117 2.66 0.37 -35.20
CA PRO A 117 3.92 0.79 -34.59
C PRO A 117 4.57 -0.29 -33.71
N ARG A 118 5.86 -0.13 -33.41
CA ARG A 118 6.56 -0.95 -32.41
C ARG A 118 5.91 -0.80 -31.04
N GLN A 119 5.95 -1.86 -30.25
CA GLN A 119 5.35 -1.88 -28.92
C GLN A 119 6.38 -1.60 -27.83
N PHE A 120 6.07 -0.70 -26.90
CA PHE A 120 6.94 -0.39 -25.78
C PHE A 120 6.91 -1.51 -24.72
N VAL A 121 8.08 -1.96 -24.27
CA VAL A 121 8.21 -3.02 -23.24
C VAL A 121 8.37 -2.37 -21.86
N ALA A 122 7.25 -2.01 -21.23
CA ALA A 122 7.23 -1.13 -20.04
C ALA A 122 7.53 -1.81 -18.70
N SER A 123 7.21 -3.10 -18.55
CA SER A 123 6.93 -3.68 -17.21
C SER A 123 7.74 -4.94 -16.85
N VAL A 124 8.37 -5.60 -17.82
CA VAL A 124 9.14 -6.83 -17.58
C VAL A 124 10.59 -6.61 -17.10
N PRO A 125 11.34 -5.62 -17.63
CA PRO A 125 12.70 -5.30 -17.16
C PRO A 125 12.83 -5.15 -15.64
N TYR A 126 11.87 -4.46 -15.03
CA TYR A 126 11.90 -4.13 -13.61
C TYR A 126 11.57 -5.32 -12.71
N ALA A 127 10.81 -6.31 -13.20
CA ALA A 127 10.52 -7.54 -12.46
C ALA A 127 11.75 -8.45 -12.38
N LEU A 128 12.59 -8.45 -13.42
CA LEU A 128 13.85 -9.22 -13.44
C LEU A 128 14.92 -8.55 -12.57
N LEU A 129 14.97 -7.22 -12.52
CA LEU A 129 15.80 -6.47 -11.56
C LEU A 129 15.41 -6.70 -10.11
N ALA A 130 14.12 -6.98 -9.84
CA ALA A 130 13.65 -7.29 -8.50
C ALA A 130 14.14 -8.66 -8.00
N ASP A 131 14.38 -9.61 -8.92
CA ASP A 131 14.99 -10.91 -8.59
C ASP A 131 16.49 -10.76 -8.32
N ASP A 132 17.18 -9.92 -9.09
CA ASP A 132 18.58 -9.54 -8.79
C ASP A 132 18.68 -8.78 -7.46
N ALA A 133 17.68 -7.98 -7.08
CA ALA A 133 17.63 -7.32 -5.77
C ALA A 133 17.45 -8.30 -4.60
N ALA A 134 16.99 -9.53 -4.84
CA ALA A 134 16.96 -10.58 -3.84
C ALA A 134 18.34 -11.22 -3.62
N HIS A 135 19.32 -10.96 -4.48
CA HIS A 135 20.65 -11.57 -4.43
C HIS A 135 21.75 -10.50 -4.26
N LEU A 136 22.66 -10.68 -3.30
CA LEU A 136 23.81 -9.79 -3.16
C LEU A 136 25.01 -10.40 -3.92
N GLY A 137 25.35 -9.86 -5.08
CA GLY A 137 26.46 -10.37 -5.90
C GLY A 137 26.21 -11.80 -6.44
N GLY A 138 24.95 -12.15 -6.73
CA GLY A 138 24.56 -13.47 -7.25
C GLY A 138 24.46 -14.58 -6.20
N LEU A 139 24.47 -14.22 -4.91
CA LEU A 139 24.28 -15.14 -3.79
C LEU A 139 23.07 -14.73 -2.95
N GLU A 140 22.32 -15.71 -2.47
CA GLU A 140 21.16 -15.54 -1.57
C GLU A 140 21.55 -14.79 -0.28
N PRO A 141 20.65 -14.01 0.36
CA PRO A 141 20.97 -13.26 1.58
C PRO A 141 21.43 -14.15 2.74
N SER A 142 21.01 -15.42 2.74
CA SER A 142 21.46 -16.44 3.71
C SER A 142 22.93 -16.83 3.55
N ALA A 143 23.56 -16.52 2.42
CA ALA A 143 25.00 -16.69 2.19
C ALA A 143 25.85 -15.59 2.86
N PHE A 144 25.22 -14.54 3.40
CA PHE A 144 25.90 -13.43 4.06
C PHE A 144 25.54 -13.38 5.55
N ALA A 145 26.54 -13.16 6.40
CA ALA A 145 26.32 -13.05 7.85
C ALA A 145 25.72 -11.68 8.21
N THR A 146 24.66 -11.66 9.01
CA THR A 146 24.07 -10.44 9.57
C THR A 146 24.88 -9.92 10.76
N TRP A 147 24.72 -8.65 11.12
CA TRP A 147 25.44 -8.05 12.26
C TRP A 147 25.14 -8.75 13.59
N ASP A 148 23.92 -9.31 13.74
CA ASP A 148 23.51 -10.06 14.93
C ASP A 148 24.07 -11.49 14.95
N GLN A 149 24.40 -12.06 13.78
CA GLN A 149 25.17 -13.30 13.68
C GLN A 149 26.66 -13.08 14.01
N ILE A 150 27.11 -11.83 14.01
CA ILE A 150 28.44 -11.42 14.46
C ILE A 150 28.35 -11.04 15.95
N THR A 151 28.08 -12.01 16.83
CA THR A 151 28.22 -11.78 18.28
C THR A 151 29.70 -11.80 18.66
N ALA A 152 30.07 -10.90 19.59
CA ALA A 152 31.42 -10.47 19.93
C ALA A 152 32.38 -11.52 20.53
N GLN A 153 32.17 -12.81 20.29
CA GLN A 153 33.02 -13.91 20.79
C GLN A 153 33.72 -14.71 19.69
N GLN A 154 33.47 -14.46 18.40
CA GLN A 154 33.98 -15.32 17.32
C GLN A 154 35.15 -14.76 16.50
N TYR A 155 35.73 -13.62 16.87
CA TYR A 155 36.98 -13.16 16.28
C TYR A 155 37.97 -12.73 17.37
N VAL A 156 38.94 -13.60 17.66
CA VAL A 156 40.19 -13.22 18.33
C VAL A 156 41.04 -12.55 17.25
N LYS A 157 41.47 -11.29 17.44
CA LYS A 157 42.39 -10.65 16.50
C LYS A 157 43.63 -11.54 16.39
N LYS A 158 44.24 -11.63 15.21
CA LYS A 158 45.44 -12.45 14.97
C LYS A 158 46.60 -12.15 15.96
N SER A 159 46.59 -10.94 16.55
CA SER A 159 47.51 -10.50 17.60
C SER A 159 47.31 -11.20 18.96
N ASP A 160 46.13 -11.74 19.21
CA ASP A 160 45.68 -12.19 20.54
C ASP A 160 45.67 -13.74 20.65
N LEU A 161 46.11 -14.44 19.58
CA LEU A 161 46.23 -15.91 19.53
C LEU A 161 47.30 -16.50 20.46
N GLY A 162 48.16 -15.67 21.05
CA GLY A 162 49.20 -16.10 22.00
C GLY A 162 48.72 -16.29 23.45
N GLU A 163 47.51 -15.82 23.80
CA GLU A 163 47.03 -15.78 25.19
C GLU A 163 45.84 -16.72 25.48
N VAL A 164 45.40 -17.51 24.50
CA VAL A 164 44.30 -18.46 24.71
C VAL A 164 44.81 -19.73 25.41
N THR A 165 44.89 -19.70 26.74
CA THR A 165 45.10 -20.90 27.57
C THR A 165 43.76 -21.48 28.03
N GLY A 166 43.52 -22.77 27.78
CA GLY A 166 42.43 -23.51 28.44
C GLY A 166 41.34 -24.12 27.54
N VAL A 167 41.45 -24.06 26.22
CA VAL A 167 40.53 -24.78 25.33
C VAL A 167 41.04 -26.21 25.12
N THR A 168 40.20 -27.22 25.40
CA THR A 168 40.58 -28.61 25.19
C THR A 168 40.38 -29.03 23.73
N LEU A 169 41.24 -29.92 23.21
CA LEU A 169 41.16 -30.44 21.83
C LEU A 169 39.79 -31.03 21.47
N SER A 170 39.05 -31.54 22.46
CA SER A 170 37.68 -32.04 22.29
C SER A 170 36.67 -30.95 21.92
N GLN A 171 36.84 -29.72 22.42
CA GLN A 171 35.91 -28.61 22.16
C GLN A 171 36.09 -28.01 20.76
N LEU A 172 37.30 -28.12 20.19
CA LEU A 172 37.58 -27.67 18.82
C LEU A 172 37.06 -28.66 17.76
N ALA A 173 36.99 -29.96 18.09
CA ALA A 173 36.49 -30.98 17.19
C ALA A 173 34.95 -30.96 17.05
N GLU A 174 34.21 -30.61 18.11
CA GLU A 174 32.73 -30.50 18.08
C GLU A 174 32.22 -29.35 17.20
N LEU A 175 33.05 -28.35 16.91
CA LEU A 175 32.66 -27.22 16.06
C LEU A 175 32.75 -27.52 14.55
N GLY A 176 33.31 -28.67 14.14
CA GLY A 176 33.24 -29.15 12.75
C GLY A 176 34.04 -28.36 11.69
N TYR A 177 34.90 -27.41 12.10
CA TYR A 177 35.57 -26.49 11.17
C TYR A 177 37.01 -26.85 10.77
N LEU A 178 37.59 -27.95 11.28
CA LEU A 178 38.93 -28.39 10.87
C LEU A 178 38.96 -29.88 10.54
N THR A 179 39.56 -30.21 9.40
CA THR A 179 39.79 -31.59 8.99
C THR A 179 40.96 -32.20 9.78
N LEU A 180 40.93 -33.52 9.97
CA LEU A 180 41.92 -34.29 10.74
C LEU A 180 43.37 -33.99 10.30
N THR A 181 43.57 -33.71 9.00
CA THR A 181 44.86 -33.37 8.40
C THR A 181 45.40 -32.01 8.88
N GLN A 182 44.52 -31.02 9.06
CA GLN A 182 44.91 -29.66 9.46
C GLN A 182 45.35 -29.58 10.92
N LEU A 183 44.85 -30.46 11.78
CA LEU A 183 45.27 -30.56 13.18
C LEU A 183 46.68 -31.17 13.33
N ILE A 184 47.03 -32.11 12.44
CA ILE A 184 48.37 -32.73 12.41
C ILE A 184 49.40 -31.76 11.80
N GLU A 185 49.04 -31.05 10.73
CA GLU A 185 49.94 -30.07 10.09
C GLU A 185 50.22 -28.84 10.97
N ALA A 186 49.27 -28.47 11.84
CA ALA A 186 49.45 -27.40 12.81
C ALA A 186 50.21 -27.82 14.10
N GLY A 187 50.61 -29.08 14.21
CA GLY A 187 51.46 -29.59 15.29
C GLY A 187 50.78 -29.77 16.65
N PHE A 188 49.44 -29.78 16.70
CA PHE A 188 48.68 -29.88 17.95
C PHE A 188 48.46 -31.31 18.46
N ALA A 189 48.72 -32.33 17.65
CA ALA A 189 48.65 -33.73 18.06
C ALA A 189 49.63 -34.59 17.24
N THR A 190 50.22 -35.61 17.87
CA THR A 190 50.98 -36.64 17.16
C THR A 190 50.06 -37.77 16.69
N VAL A 191 50.45 -38.48 15.62
CA VAL A 191 49.65 -39.61 15.08
C VAL A 191 49.37 -40.66 16.15
N ASP A 192 50.27 -40.86 17.11
CA ASP A 192 50.14 -41.82 18.19
C ASP A 192 49.14 -41.39 19.29
N GLU A 193 48.95 -40.08 19.53
CA GLU A 193 47.95 -39.56 20.48
C GLU A 193 46.51 -39.71 19.95
N LEU A 194 46.35 -39.74 18.62
CA LEU A 194 45.04 -39.88 17.97
C LEU A 194 44.55 -41.33 17.92
N VAL A 195 45.46 -42.31 17.88
CA VAL A 195 45.12 -43.75 17.91
C VAL A 195 44.50 -44.14 19.26
N ALA A 196 44.80 -43.42 20.35
CA ALA A 196 44.20 -43.64 21.66
C ALA A 196 42.74 -43.17 21.75
N VAL A 197 42.32 -42.19 20.94
CA VAL A 197 40.93 -41.67 20.92
C VAL A 197 40.01 -42.56 20.07
N LEU A 198 40.55 -43.30 19.09
CA LEU A 198 39.79 -44.15 18.18
C LEU A 198 39.54 -45.58 18.69
N GLN A 199 40.05 -45.97 19.86
CA GLN A 199 39.82 -47.30 20.46
C GLN A 199 38.67 -47.35 21.49
N GLY A 200 37.71 -46.43 21.40
CA GLY A 200 36.47 -46.46 22.18
C GLY A 200 35.45 -47.45 21.59
N THR A 201 35.19 -48.54 22.31
CA THR A 201 34.26 -49.63 21.98
C THR A 201 32.85 -49.13 21.60
N LEU A 202 32.35 -49.56 20.44
CA LEU A 202 30.98 -49.31 19.99
C LEU A 202 29.96 -50.12 20.82
N HIS A 203 28.89 -49.47 21.26
CA HIS A 203 27.66 -50.12 21.76
C HIS A 203 26.50 -49.94 20.76
N PRO A 204 25.64 -50.96 20.58
CA PRO A 204 24.54 -50.91 19.62
C PRO A 204 23.44 -49.93 20.06
N VAL A 205 23.03 -49.08 19.13
CA VAL A 205 21.83 -48.24 19.25
C VAL A 205 20.60 -49.12 19.02
N ALA A 206 19.69 -49.12 19.99
CA ALA A 206 18.50 -49.95 20.03
C ALA A 206 17.46 -49.56 18.96
N PHE A 207 16.89 -50.59 18.33
CA PHE A 207 15.63 -50.53 17.58
C PHE A 207 14.46 -50.72 18.55
N SER A 208 13.73 -49.65 18.92
CA SER A 208 12.35 -49.86 19.39
C SER A 208 11.40 -48.66 19.28
N GLY A 209 11.89 -47.44 19.04
CA GLY A 209 11.03 -46.30 18.78
C GLY A 209 10.06 -45.95 19.91
N LYS A 210 10.45 -46.17 21.18
CA LYS A 210 9.66 -45.79 22.36
C LYS A 210 10.34 -44.70 23.18
N TYR A 211 9.52 -43.79 23.72
CA TYR A 211 9.92 -42.58 24.44
C TYR A 211 10.38 -42.82 25.89
N SER A 212 10.41 -44.07 26.36
CA SER A 212 10.76 -44.43 27.74
C SER A 212 12.26 -44.52 28.03
N ASP A 213 13.11 -44.34 27.03
CA ASP A 213 14.55 -44.65 27.12
C ASP A 213 15.42 -43.45 27.58
N LEU A 214 14.81 -42.38 28.08
CA LEU A 214 15.52 -41.18 28.59
C LEU A 214 15.43 -41.10 30.13
N ILE A 215 16.55 -41.36 30.81
CA ILE A 215 16.67 -41.15 32.27
C ILE A 215 16.98 -39.67 32.52
N GLY A 216 16.06 -38.96 33.20
CA GLY A 216 16.28 -37.59 33.70
C GLY A 216 15.19 -36.54 33.43
N ALA A 217 14.09 -36.90 32.76
CA ALA A 217 12.98 -35.97 32.56
C ALA A 217 12.13 -35.78 33.85
N PRO A 218 11.66 -34.55 34.16
CA PRO A 218 10.78 -34.30 35.30
C PRO A 218 9.46 -35.06 35.14
N ALA A 219 8.94 -35.56 36.27
CA ALA A 219 7.77 -36.44 36.31
C ALA A 219 6.56 -35.86 35.55
N PRO A 220 5.90 -36.65 34.69
CA PRO A 220 4.66 -36.21 34.06
C PRO A 220 3.56 -36.12 35.11
N VAL A 221 2.77 -35.05 35.00
CA VAL A 221 1.38 -35.04 35.45
C VAL A 221 0.71 -36.28 34.86
N VAL A 222 0.05 -37.07 35.71
CA VAL A 222 -0.68 -38.26 35.28
C VAL A 222 -1.85 -37.83 34.40
N SER A 223 -1.66 -37.84 33.07
CA SER A 223 -2.76 -37.98 32.13
C SER A 223 -3.13 -39.46 32.09
N VAL A 224 -4.33 -39.79 32.55
CA VAL A 224 -4.87 -41.15 32.42
C VAL A 224 -5.36 -41.31 30.99
N ASP A 225 -4.50 -41.85 30.12
CA ASP A 225 -4.92 -42.33 28.81
C ASP A 225 -5.51 -43.75 28.96
N GLY A 226 -6.71 -43.93 28.41
CA GLY A 226 -7.37 -45.24 28.32
C GLY A 226 -8.39 -45.53 29.42
N LEU A 227 -9.49 -44.78 29.45
CA LEU A 227 -10.72 -45.23 30.11
C LEU A 227 -11.74 -45.65 29.04
N ALA A 228 -11.84 -46.95 28.79
CA ALA A 228 -12.97 -47.54 28.10
C ALA A 228 -14.05 -47.88 29.15
N GLY A 229 -14.94 -46.92 29.41
CA GLY A 229 -16.15 -47.09 30.23
C GLY A 229 -15.97 -46.86 31.74
N GLY A 230 -16.64 -45.84 32.28
CA GLY A 230 -16.77 -45.60 33.72
C GLY A 230 -17.45 -44.27 34.08
N THR A 231 -18.12 -44.21 35.24
CA THR A 231 -18.79 -43.00 35.77
C THR A 231 -17.84 -42.25 36.70
N ILE A 232 -17.58 -40.96 36.42
CA ILE A 232 -16.77 -40.10 37.28
C ILE A 232 -17.70 -39.29 38.20
N ALA A 233 -17.54 -39.43 39.51
CA ALA A 233 -18.25 -38.64 40.51
C ALA A 233 -17.31 -37.56 41.08
N GLY A 234 -17.41 -36.33 40.56
CA GLY A 234 -16.64 -35.17 41.01
C GLY A 234 -16.44 -34.11 39.92
N ALA A 235 -16.05 -32.90 40.30
CA ALA A 235 -15.68 -31.84 39.36
C ALA A 235 -14.27 -32.10 38.80
N VAL A 236 -14.15 -32.28 37.49
CA VAL A 236 -12.87 -32.47 36.78
C VAL A 236 -12.83 -31.47 35.62
N GLU A 237 -11.71 -30.77 35.46
CA GLU A 237 -11.45 -29.88 34.33
C GLU A 237 -10.51 -30.61 33.35
N ILE A 238 -10.98 -30.85 32.11
CA ILE A 238 -10.24 -31.55 31.07
C ILE A 238 -9.59 -30.51 30.16
N THR A 239 -8.27 -30.48 30.09
CA THR A 239 -7.49 -29.60 29.22
C THR A 239 -6.76 -30.43 28.17
N GLY A 240 -7.47 -30.81 27.10
CA GLY A 240 -6.94 -31.57 25.96
C GLY A 240 -8.04 -32.00 24.97
N ALA A 241 -7.68 -32.25 23.72
CA ALA A 241 -8.61 -32.71 22.67
C ALA A 241 -9.08 -34.14 22.96
N VAL A 242 -10.40 -34.32 23.09
CA VAL A 242 -11.03 -35.64 23.28
C VAL A 242 -11.06 -36.36 21.93
N VAL A 243 -10.46 -37.54 21.84
CA VAL A 243 -10.44 -38.36 20.62
C VAL A 243 -11.87 -38.83 20.29
N ALA A 244 -12.31 -38.58 19.06
CA ALA A 244 -13.72 -38.62 18.62
C ALA A 244 -14.43 -39.98 18.81
N ASP A 245 -13.69 -41.10 18.84
CA ASP A 245 -14.28 -42.44 18.93
C ASP A 245 -14.91 -42.74 20.29
N ALA A 246 -14.53 -42.05 21.37
CA ALA A 246 -15.11 -42.25 22.70
C ALA A 246 -16.47 -41.54 22.89
N VAL A 247 -16.74 -40.49 22.11
CA VAL A 247 -17.98 -39.71 22.20
C VAL A 247 -19.08 -40.35 21.37
N ALA A 248 -18.74 -40.97 20.23
CA ALA A 248 -19.68 -41.63 19.32
C ALA A 248 -20.41 -42.84 19.93
N ALA A 249 -19.92 -43.40 21.04
CA ALA A 249 -20.53 -44.54 21.74
C ALA A 249 -21.35 -44.17 23.00
N GLY A 250 -21.49 -42.87 23.34
CA GLY A 250 -22.21 -42.43 24.54
C GLY A 250 -21.48 -42.71 25.86
N ALA A 251 -20.14 -42.80 25.86
CA ALA A 251 -19.36 -43.36 26.96
C ALA A 251 -18.94 -42.36 28.07
N ILE A 252 -19.28 -41.07 27.98
CA ILE A 252 -18.97 -40.08 29.03
C ILE A 252 -20.22 -39.30 29.40
N THR A 253 -20.76 -39.58 30.59
CA THR A 253 -21.89 -38.85 31.18
C THR A 253 -21.47 -38.25 32.51
N GLN A 254 -21.79 -36.97 32.76
CA GLN A 254 -21.68 -36.37 34.09
C GLN A 254 -23.07 -36.43 34.73
N ASN A 255 -23.20 -37.18 35.83
CA ASN A 255 -24.48 -37.41 36.52
C ASN A 255 -25.61 -37.94 35.60
N GLY A 256 -25.28 -38.76 34.60
CA GLY A 256 -26.27 -39.36 33.69
C GLY A 256 -26.80 -38.42 32.61
N GLN A 257 -26.14 -37.29 32.34
CA GLN A 257 -26.44 -36.40 31.21
C GLN A 257 -25.20 -36.27 30.29
N PRO A 258 -25.38 -36.10 28.96
CA PRO A 258 -24.28 -35.87 28.02
C PRO A 258 -23.54 -34.56 28.34
N VAL A 259 -22.22 -34.53 28.14
CA VAL A 259 -21.40 -33.33 28.37
C VAL A 259 -21.50 -32.41 27.15
N CYS A 260 -22.07 -31.21 27.30
CA CYS A 260 -22.18 -30.19 26.24
C CYS A 260 -21.09 -29.12 26.39
N ASP A 261 -20.83 -28.34 25.34
CA ASP A 261 -19.89 -27.22 25.44
C ASP A 261 -20.43 -26.10 26.37
N LYS A 262 -19.61 -25.07 26.65
CA LYS A 262 -19.98 -23.94 27.52
C LYS A 262 -21.17 -23.12 26.99
N SER A 263 -21.63 -23.36 25.76
CA SER A 263 -22.74 -22.66 25.12
C SER A 263 -24.06 -23.44 25.22
N GLY A 264 -24.05 -24.65 25.77
CA GLY A 264 -25.26 -25.48 25.91
C GLY A 264 -25.71 -26.13 24.59
N ASN A 265 -24.87 -26.12 23.56
CA ASN A 265 -25.16 -26.81 22.31
C ASN A 265 -24.72 -28.27 22.43
N CYS A 266 -25.71 -29.16 22.35
CA CYS A 266 -25.51 -30.61 22.39
C CYS A 266 -25.73 -31.24 21.00
N GLY A 267 -25.74 -30.42 19.93
CA GLY A 267 -25.90 -30.85 18.54
C GLY A 267 -24.56 -30.99 17.81
N PRO A 268 -24.48 -31.81 16.75
CA PRO A 268 -23.28 -31.97 15.95
C PRO A 268 -22.88 -30.63 15.29
N THR A 269 -21.58 -30.33 15.27
CA THR A 269 -21.02 -29.25 14.46
C THR A 269 -20.97 -29.72 13.00
N LEU A 270 -20.89 -28.79 12.05
CA LEU A 270 -20.77 -29.17 10.62
C LEU A 270 -19.59 -30.13 10.38
N GLU A 271 -18.51 -29.96 11.15
CA GLU A 271 -17.29 -30.79 11.09
C GLU A 271 -17.49 -32.19 11.69
N SER A 272 -18.46 -32.40 12.59
CA SER A 272 -18.77 -33.71 13.17
C SER A 272 -19.95 -34.42 12.49
N LEU A 273 -20.52 -33.81 11.46
CA LEU A 273 -21.72 -34.30 10.78
C LEU A 273 -21.35 -35.22 9.59
N ASN A 274 -21.35 -36.53 9.82
CA ASN A 274 -21.19 -37.54 8.77
C ASN A 274 -22.56 -37.92 8.16
N CYS A 275 -22.93 -37.28 7.06
CA CYS A 275 -24.15 -37.61 6.32
C CYS A 275 -23.98 -38.86 5.47
N ALA A 276 -25.01 -39.72 5.43
CA ALA A 276 -25.00 -40.89 4.57
C ALA A 276 -24.98 -40.48 3.08
N ILE A 277 -24.47 -41.37 2.21
CA ILE A 277 -24.64 -41.27 0.75
C ILE A 277 -26.14 -41.14 0.46
N ASN A 278 -26.62 -39.94 0.08
CA ASN A 278 -28.01 -39.46 -0.10
C ASN A 278 -28.56 -38.46 0.93
N GLN A 279 -27.74 -38.01 1.87
CA GLN A 279 -28.09 -36.96 2.81
C GLN A 279 -27.12 -35.78 2.65
N VAL A 280 -27.63 -34.56 2.84
CA VAL A 280 -26.79 -33.36 2.89
C VAL A 280 -26.91 -32.71 4.28
N PRO A 281 -25.82 -32.10 4.78
CA PRO A 281 -25.89 -31.23 5.94
C PRO A 281 -26.87 -30.09 5.65
N ARG A 282 -27.88 -29.91 6.49
CA ARG A 282 -28.72 -28.72 6.49
C ARG A 282 -28.80 -28.15 7.90
N MET A 283 -29.01 -26.84 8.00
CA MET A 283 -29.31 -26.21 9.27
C MET A 283 -30.80 -26.40 9.58
N GLY A 284 -31.12 -27.26 10.55
CA GLY A 284 -32.45 -27.43 11.11
C GLY A 284 -32.73 -26.47 12.26
N ALA A 285 -33.89 -26.59 12.89
CA ALA A 285 -34.29 -25.74 14.03
C ALA A 285 -33.39 -25.94 15.27
N ASP A 286 -32.75 -27.10 15.38
CA ASP A 286 -31.96 -27.52 16.55
C ASP A 286 -30.46 -27.69 16.23
N GLY A 287 -29.99 -27.16 15.09
CA GLY A 287 -28.58 -27.24 14.65
C GLY A 287 -28.38 -27.94 13.31
N TRP A 288 -27.13 -28.31 13.00
CA TRP A 288 -26.81 -29.03 11.76
C TRP A 288 -27.35 -30.47 11.82
N GLU A 289 -28.09 -30.90 10.80
CA GLU A 289 -28.62 -32.25 10.67
C GLU A 289 -28.44 -32.79 9.26
N CYS A 290 -28.34 -34.12 9.12
CA CYS A 290 -28.32 -34.78 7.83
C CYS A 290 -29.74 -34.99 7.34
N ALA A 291 -30.15 -34.26 6.31
CA ALA A 291 -31.46 -34.44 5.72
C ALA A 291 -31.39 -35.34 4.49
N ALA A 292 -32.25 -36.37 4.46
CA ALA A 292 -32.44 -37.19 3.27
C ALA A 292 -32.89 -36.30 2.11
N TYR A 293 -32.26 -36.49 0.95
CA TYR A 293 -32.64 -35.85 -0.29
C TYR A 293 -34.08 -36.26 -0.65
N GLY A 294 -35.04 -35.42 -0.27
CA GLY A 294 -36.48 -35.72 -0.33
C GLY A 294 -36.99 -35.82 -1.76
N GLY A 295 -36.98 -37.04 -2.27
CA GLY A 295 -37.85 -37.67 -3.29
C GLY A 295 -38.65 -36.78 -4.26
N GLY A 296 -38.46 -37.02 -5.56
CA GLY A 296 -39.53 -36.84 -6.55
C GLY A 296 -39.15 -36.29 -7.92
N GLY A 297 -37.87 -36.08 -8.23
CA GLY A 297 -37.45 -35.65 -9.56
C GLY A 297 -36.03 -36.12 -9.86
N SER A 298 -35.85 -36.75 -11.02
CA SER A 298 -34.57 -37.17 -11.60
C SER A 298 -33.60 -36.00 -11.75
N GLY A 299 -32.94 -35.62 -10.66
CA GLY A 299 -31.86 -34.65 -10.61
C GLY A 299 -30.82 -35.16 -9.63
N VAL A 300 -30.11 -36.20 -10.06
CA VAL A 300 -28.82 -36.57 -9.46
C VAL A 300 -27.93 -35.34 -9.65
N VAL A 301 -27.48 -34.71 -8.57
CA VAL A 301 -26.23 -33.94 -8.65
C VAL A 301 -25.17 -35.01 -8.78
N PRO A 302 -24.46 -35.13 -9.91
CA PRO A 302 -23.43 -36.15 -10.02
C PRO A 302 -22.35 -35.73 -9.04
N GLU A 303 -22.21 -36.49 -7.96
CA GLU A 303 -21.20 -36.28 -6.92
C GLU A 303 -19.78 -36.31 -7.54
N THR A 304 -19.65 -36.98 -8.69
CA THR A 304 -18.45 -36.99 -9.54
C THR A 304 -18.25 -35.69 -10.33
N ASP A 305 -19.29 -34.90 -10.62
CA ASP A 305 -19.17 -33.70 -11.45
C ASP A 305 -18.70 -32.47 -10.68
N CYS A 306 -18.78 -32.50 -9.34
CA CYS A 306 -18.24 -31.46 -8.44
C CYS A 306 -16.97 -31.85 -7.68
N ALA A 307 -16.46 -33.05 -7.93
CA ALA A 307 -15.14 -33.48 -7.48
C ALA A 307 -14.11 -33.05 -8.54
N GLY A 308 -13.63 -31.80 -8.45
CA GLY A 308 -12.59 -31.28 -9.32
C GLY A 308 -12.01 -29.98 -8.77
N PRO A 309 -10.77 -29.62 -9.10
CA PRO A 309 -10.25 -28.30 -8.78
C PRO A 309 -11.18 -27.25 -9.40
N TYR A 310 -11.46 -26.18 -8.66
CA TYR A 310 -12.33 -25.08 -9.09
C TYR A 310 -13.77 -25.50 -9.36
N LYS A 311 -14.33 -26.40 -8.54
CA LYS A 311 -15.76 -26.72 -8.56
C LYS A 311 -16.35 -26.50 -7.18
N ALA A 312 -17.50 -25.86 -7.10
CA ALA A 312 -18.20 -25.62 -5.83
C ALA A 312 -19.69 -25.93 -5.96
N LEU A 313 -20.28 -26.39 -4.85
CA LEU A 313 -21.72 -26.56 -4.73
C LEU A 313 -22.36 -25.20 -4.42
N GLN A 314 -23.16 -24.67 -5.35
CA GLN A 314 -23.97 -23.47 -5.15
C GLN A 314 -25.44 -23.86 -4.95
N PHE A 315 -26.10 -23.35 -3.91
CA PHE A 315 -27.53 -23.55 -3.72
C PHE A 315 -28.32 -22.49 -4.51
N GLN A 316 -29.01 -22.89 -5.58
CA GLN A 316 -29.78 -21.99 -6.44
C GLN A 316 -31.14 -22.60 -6.80
N GLY A 317 -32.23 -21.88 -6.53
CA GLY A 317 -33.58 -22.31 -6.90
C GLY A 317 -34.08 -23.57 -6.19
N GLY A 318 -33.68 -23.79 -4.92
CA GLY A 318 -34.10 -24.95 -4.12
C GLY A 318 -33.32 -26.24 -4.38
N LYS A 319 -32.23 -26.18 -5.16
CA LYS A 319 -31.33 -27.32 -5.43
C LYS A 319 -29.87 -26.87 -5.34
N PHE A 320 -28.98 -27.80 -5.01
CA PHE A 320 -27.54 -27.60 -5.19
C PHE A 320 -27.18 -27.85 -6.65
N ILE A 321 -26.48 -26.92 -7.26
CA ILE A 321 -25.85 -27.08 -8.57
C ILE A 321 -24.33 -27.10 -8.38
N CYS A 322 -23.63 -27.92 -9.14
CA CYS A 322 -22.19 -27.78 -9.24
C CYS A 322 -21.89 -26.63 -10.21
N VAL A 323 -21.16 -25.64 -9.73
CA VAL A 323 -20.62 -24.58 -10.58
C VAL A 323 -19.13 -24.81 -10.73
N ASP A 324 -18.66 -24.79 -11.97
CA ASP A 324 -17.24 -24.57 -12.23
C ASP A 324 -16.97 -23.13 -11.75
N LEU A 325 -16.17 -22.99 -10.69
CA LEU A 325 -15.58 -21.72 -10.30
C LEU A 325 -14.69 -21.31 -11.48
N PRO A 326 -15.03 -20.28 -12.24
CA PRO A 326 -14.21 -19.89 -13.36
C PRO A 326 -12.82 -19.53 -12.82
N GLN A 327 -11.75 -20.06 -13.42
CA GLN A 327 -10.41 -19.47 -13.28
C GLN A 327 -10.34 -18.04 -13.85
N THR A 328 -11.45 -17.55 -14.43
CA THR A 328 -11.54 -16.31 -15.20
C THR A 328 -11.83 -15.07 -14.37
N GLY A 329 -11.79 -15.20 -13.04
CA GLY A 329 -11.86 -14.07 -12.12
C GLY A 329 -10.59 -13.23 -12.09
N THR A 330 -10.64 -12.03 -11.51
CA THR A 330 -9.45 -11.15 -11.41
C THR A 330 -8.38 -11.72 -10.48
N SER A 331 -8.69 -12.71 -9.65
CA SER A 331 -7.69 -13.46 -8.85
C SER A 331 -6.89 -14.47 -9.67
N LYS A 332 -7.33 -14.82 -10.89
CA LYS A 332 -6.72 -15.89 -11.71
C LYS A 332 -6.57 -17.23 -10.97
N GLY A 333 -7.52 -17.55 -10.09
CA GLY A 333 -7.53 -18.76 -9.28
C GLY A 333 -6.70 -18.70 -8.00
N SER A 334 -6.15 -17.54 -7.64
CA SER A 334 -5.35 -17.36 -6.42
C SER A 334 -6.18 -17.15 -5.14
N ALA A 335 -7.48 -16.91 -5.28
CA ALA A 335 -8.39 -16.74 -4.13
C ALA A 335 -8.44 -18.02 -3.27
N LYS A 336 -8.36 -17.86 -1.95
CA LYS A 336 -8.43 -18.98 -1.01
C LYS A 336 -9.88 -19.46 -0.85
N GLY A 337 -10.08 -20.75 -1.09
CA GLY A 337 -11.39 -21.39 -1.04
C GLY A 337 -12.14 -21.15 -2.34
N PHE A 338 -12.75 -19.99 -2.47
CA PHE A 338 -13.49 -19.56 -3.66
C PHE A 338 -13.30 -18.06 -3.88
N GLU A 339 -13.61 -17.57 -5.07
CA GLU A 339 -13.57 -16.15 -5.37
C GLU A 339 -14.94 -15.52 -5.06
N ILE A 340 -14.94 -14.42 -4.30
CA ILE A 340 -16.12 -13.54 -4.14
C ILE A 340 -15.82 -12.24 -4.88
N VAL A 341 -16.70 -11.83 -5.78
CA VAL A 341 -16.63 -10.50 -6.39
C VAL A 341 -17.58 -9.56 -5.65
N ASP A 342 -17.04 -8.51 -5.04
CA ASP A 342 -17.86 -7.51 -4.36
C ASP A 342 -18.61 -6.61 -5.35
N SER A 343 -19.55 -5.80 -4.85
CA SER A 343 -20.32 -4.88 -5.71
C SER A 343 -19.47 -3.82 -6.42
N TRP A 344 -18.19 -3.66 -6.06
CA TRP A 344 -17.24 -2.76 -6.72
C TRP A 344 -16.30 -3.50 -7.69
N GLY A 345 -16.58 -4.77 -7.98
CA GLY A 345 -15.85 -5.58 -8.94
C GLY A 345 -14.49 -6.09 -8.44
N TYR A 346 -14.19 -5.96 -7.14
CA TYR A 346 -12.98 -6.54 -6.57
C TYR A 346 -13.22 -8.01 -6.25
N ALA A 347 -12.28 -8.87 -6.62
CA ALA A 347 -12.27 -10.26 -6.21
C ALA A 347 -11.60 -10.41 -4.84
N TRP A 348 -12.13 -11.31 -4.02
CA TRP A 348 -11.72 -11.55 -2.65
C TRP A 348 -11.49 -13.03 -2.40
N ASP A 349 -10.65 -13.32 -1.41
CA ASP A 349 -10.68 -14.63 -0.77
C ASP A 349 -12.07 -14.91 -0.18
N GLY A 350 -12.65 -16.05 -0.54
CA GLY A 350 -13.89 -16.55 0.03
C GLY A 350 -13.73 -17.03 1.47
N VAL A 351 -12.53 -17.46 1.86
CA VAL A 351 -12.21 -17.97 3.21
C VAL A 351 -11.01 -17.23 3.80
N GLU A 352 -11.08 -16.93 5.10
CA GLU A 352 -9.98 -16.32 5.84
C GLU A 352 -8.67 -17.14 5.72
N ARG A 353 -7.55 -16.45 5.53
CA ARG A 353 -6.20 -17.03 5.58
C ARG A 353 -5.76 -17.19 7.03
N HIS A 354 -4.82 -18.12 7.26
CA HIS A 354 -4.28 -18.37 8.59
C HIS A 354 -3.61 -17.11 9.14
N ALA A 355 -3.64 -16.94 10.46
CA ALA A 355 -3.08 -15.75 11.08
C ALA A 355 -1.59 -15.59 10.77
N ALA A 356 -1.18 -14.39 10.38
CA ALA A 356 0.20 -14.01 10.12
C ALA A 356 0.46 -12.60 10.63
N THR A 357 1.74 -12.24 10.82
CA THR A 357 2.12 -10.84 11.02
C THR A 357 1.74 -10.02 9.79
N TRP A 358 1.58 -8.71 9.95
CA TRP A 358 1.14 -7.86 8.84
C TRP A 358 2.08 -7.98 7.63
N THR A 359 3.40 -7.93 7.84
CA THR A 359 4.41 -8.06 6.77
C THR A 359 4.27 -9.36 6.00
N LEU A 360 4.13 -10.50 6.70
CA LEU A 360 3.98 -11.81 6.06
C LEU A 360 2.64 -11.93 5.31
N ALA A 361 1.56 -11.38 5.87
CA ALA A 361 0.25 -11.35 5.23
C ALA A 361 0.28 -10.51 3.93
N ALA A 362 0.91 -9.32 3.98
CA ALA A 362 1.08 -8.45 2.83
C ALA A 362 1.93 -9.10 1.73
N GLN A 363 3.08 -9.68 2.08
CA GLN A 363 3.95 -10.41 1.15
C GLN A 363 3.23 -11.60 0.50
N HIS A 364 2.45 -12.36 1.28
CA HIS A 364 1.70 -13.49 0.75
C HIS A 364 0.59 -13.05 -0.20
N CYS A 365 -0.16 -11.98 0.09
CA CYS A 365 -1.14 -11.48 -0.88
C CYS A 365 -0.47 -10.95 -2.15
N ALA A 366 0.68 -10.29 -2.04
CA ALA A 366 1.45 -9.80 -3.18
C ALA A 366 1.97 -10.95 -4.07
N SER A 367 2.48 -12.04 -3.49
CA SER A 367 2.95 -13.20 -4.25
C SER A 367 1.85 -13.92 -5.03
N LEU A 368 0.59 -13.68 -4.66
CA LEU A 368 -0.61 -14.16 -5.34
C LEU A 368 -1.17 -13.17 -6.38
N GLY A 369 -0.44 -12.09 -6.66
CA GLY A 369 -0.87 -11.01 -7.56
C GLY A 369 -1.96 -10.10 -7.00
N GLY A 370 -2.29 -10.24 -5.71
CA GLY A 370 -3.27 -9.44 -4.99
C GLY A 370 -2.60 -8.49 -4.00
N ARG A 371 -3.37 -8.04 -3.01
CA ARG A 371 -2.89 -7.22 -1.89
C ARG A 371 -3.77 -7.43 -0.66
N LEU A 372 -3.34 -6.88 0.48
CA LEU A 372 -4.26 -6.66 1.59
C LEU A 372 -5.28 -5.55 1.21
N PRO A 373 -6.54 -5.69 1.63
CA PRO A 373 -7.57 -4.68 1.42
C PRO A 373 -7.32 -3.43 2.25
N THR A 374 -7.94 -2.31 1.89
CA THR A 374 -7.99 -1.11 2.76
C THR A 374 -9.01 -1.31 3.89
N ILE A 375 -8.99 -0.46 4.91
CA ILE A 375 -10.04 -0.43 5.95
C ILE A 375 -11.37 -0.11 5.28
N THR A 376 -11.39 0.84 4.33
CA THR A 376 -12.63 1.20 3.61
C THR A 376 -13.22 0.00 2.85
N GLU A 377 -12.37 -0.79 2.19
CA GLU A 377 -12.79 -1.98 1.44
C GLU A 377 -13.34 -3.06 2.37
N LEU A 378 -12.69 -3.37 3.48
CA LEU A 378 -13.24 -4.32 4.46
C LEU A 378 -14.54 -3.81 5.10
N TYR A 379 -14.60 -2.52 5.41
CA TYR A 379 -15.75 -1.91 6.08
C TYR A 379 -17.01 -1.98 5.23
N ARG A 380 -16.94 -1.64 3.94
CA ARG A 380 -18.12 -1.62 3.05
C ARG A 380 -18.67 -3.00 2.77
N VAL A 381 -17.82 -4.04 2.74
CA VAL A 381 -18.26 -5.43 2.46
C VAL A 381 -18.69 -6.18 3.73
N SER A 382 -18.61 -5.55 4.91
CA SER A 382 -19.08 -6.12 6.17
C SER A 382 -20.62 -6.20 6.23
N ILE A 383 -21.14 -7.03 7.14
CA ILE A 383 -22.60 -7.21 7.34
C ILE A 383 -23.31 -5.91 7.69
N ALA A 384 -22.67 -5.03 8.47
CA ALA A 384 -23.26 -3.75 8.85
C ALA A 384 -23.48 -2.82 7.64
N HIS A 385 -22.93 -3.17 6.48
CA HIS A 385 -23.00 -2.40 5.24
C HIS A 385 -23.59 -3.24 4.10
N LYS A 386 -22.79 -3.67 3.12
CA LYS A 386 -23.31 -4.41 1.96
C LYS A 386 -23.43 -5.91 2.15
N ALA A 387 -22.70 -6.49 3.11
CA ALA A 387 -22.66 -7.93 3.35
C ALA A 387 -22.26 -8.76 2.11
N ASP A 388 -21.49 -8.17 1.18
CA ASP A 388 -21.04 -8.87 -0.04
C ASP A 388 -20.03 -9.98 0.28
N VAL A 389 -19.17 -9.75 1.27
CA VAL A 389 -18.10 -10.67 1.69
C VAL A 389 -18.30 -11.13 3.12
N GLY A 390 -18.71 -10.22 4.01
CA GLY A 390 -18.89 -10.50 5.44
C GLY A 390 -20.11 -11.38 5.73
N THR A 391 -19.91 -12.39 6.55
CA THR A 391 -20.94 -13.30 7.08
C THR A 391 -20.99 -13.25 8.60
N THR A 392 -22.02 -13.85 9.21
CA THR A 392 -22.18 -13.87 10.68
C THR A 392 -21.08 -14.66 11.38
N TYR A 393 -20.28 -15.42 10.62
CA TYR A 393 -19.18 -16.23 11.12
C TYR A 393 -17.83 -15.49 11.10
N ASP A 394 -17.72 -14.37 10.37
CA ASP A 394 -16.50 -13.56 10.24
C ASP A 394 -16.28 -12.66 11.47
N THR A 395 -16.08 -13.31 12.61
CA THR A 395 -15.92 -12.68 13.93
C THR A 395 -14.50 -12.19 14.19
N ASN A 396 -13.56 -12.52 13.30
CA ASN A 396 -12.17 -12.11 13.41
C ASN A 396 -11.95 -10.71 12.82
N TYR A 397 -10.99 -9.98 13.39
CA TYR A 397 -10.46 -8.76 12.79
C TYR A 397 -9.48 -9.13 11.67
N LEU A 398 -9.75 -8.72 10.44
CA LEU A 398 -8.90 -9.00 9.28
C LEU A 398 -7.91 -7.88 9.05
N TRP A 399 -6.67 -8.22 8.68
CA TRP A 399 -5.65 -7.23 8.31
C TRP A 399 -6.07 -6.35 7.13
N SER A 400 -5.75 -5.06 7.26
CA SER A 400 -5.76 -4.08 6.18
C SER A 400 -4.34 -3.63 5.83
N ARG A 401 -4.14 -3.12 4.62
CA ARG A 401 -2.92 -2.40 4.22
C ARG A 401 -2.82 -0.99 4.82
N THR A 402 -3.91 -0.49 5.39
CA THR A 402 -4.00 0.89 5.87
C THR A 402 -3.18 1.07 7.14
N GLN A 403 -2.23 1.99 7.10
CA GLN A 403 -1.44 2.30 8.28
C GLN A 403 -2.28 2.98 9.35
N TRP A 404 -2.23 2.49 10.60
CA TRP A 404 -2.96 3.06 11.73
C TRP A 404 -2.13 4.07 12.53
N ALA A 405 -0.90 3.68 12.83
CA ALA A 405 0.11 4.42 13.58
C ALA A 405 1.50 3.81 13.28
N PRO A 406 2.60 4.37 13.79
CA PRO A 406 3.91 3.73 13.62
C PRO A 406 3.94 2.29 14.12
N GLY A 407 4.35 1.36 13.24
CA GLY A 407 4.37 -0.09 13.52
C GLY A 407 3.00 -0.72 13.77
N GLN A 408 1.91 -0.05 13.36
CA GLN A 408 0.55 -0.55 13.47
C GLN A 408 -0.22 -0.39 12.16
N HIS A 409 -0.96 -1.43 11.80
CA HIS A 409 -1.93 -1.40 10.72
C HIS A 409 -3.35 -1.60 11.20
N GLY A 410 -4.30 -1.09 10.41
CA GLY A 410 -5.72 -1.23 10.66
C GLY A 410 -6.19 -2.66 10.48
N ARG A 411 -7.24 -3.01 11.20
CA ARG A 411 -7.99 -4.25 11.04
C ARG A 411 -9.47 -3.98 11.13
N VAL A 412 -10.26 -4.77 10.41
CA VAL A 412 -11.72 -4.64 10.38
C VAL A 412 -12.37 -5.99 10.60
N LYS A 413 -13.42 -6.02 11.41
CA LYS A 413 -14.23 -7.22 11.62
C LYS A 413 -15.44 -7.21 10.69
N LEU A 414 -15.59 -8.24 9.86
CA LEU A 414 -16.63 -8.24 8.82
C LEU A 414 -18.06 -8.48 9.35
N THR A 415 -18.22 -8.93 10.59
CA THR A 415 -19.54 -9.13 11.22
C THR A 415 -20.26 -7.83 11.58
N ASP A 416 -19.54 -6.76 11.90
CA ASP A 416 -20.15 -5.49 12.33
C ASP A 416 -19.44 -4.23 11.82
N GLY A 417 -18.37 -4.39 11.03
CA GLY A 417 -17.57 -3.29 10.52
C GLY A 417 -16.73 -2.60 11.60
N ALA A 418 -16.54 -3.20 12.79
CA ALA A 418 -15.69 -2.62 13.82
C ALA A 418 -14.24 -2.50 13.32
N VAL A 419 -13.62 -1.36 13.59
CA VAL A 419 -12.26 -1.02 13.14
C VAL A 419 -11.34 -0.85 14.34
N THR A 420 -10.10 -1.35 14.24
CA THR A 420 -9.07 -1.19 15.27
C THR A 420 -7.68 -1.11 14.66
N GLY A 421 -6.71 -0.53 15.38
CA GLY A 421 -5.28 -0.64 15.07
C GLY A 421 -4.65 -1.82 15.79
N THR A 422 -3.65 -2.46 15.21
CA THR A 422 -2.91 -3.55 15.86
C THR A 422 -1.43 -3.50 15.45
N ASN A 423 -0.53 -3.83 16.39
CA ASN A 423 0.91 -3.92 16.12
C ASN A 423 1.21 -4.95 15.03
N ASP A 424 2.08 -4.59 14.09
CA ASP A 424 2.40 -5.39 12.91
C ASP A 424 3.01 -6.76 13.23
N THR A 425 3.64 -6.88 14.40
CA THR A 425 4.21 -8.12 14.94
C THR A 425 3.16 -9.10 15.45
N THR A 426 1.90 -8.68 15.58
CA THR A 426 0.81 -9.55 16.05
C THR A 426 0.35 -10.47 14.92
N ALA A 427 0.20 -11.77 15.17
CA ALA A 427 -0.42 -12.64 14.19
C ALA A 427 -1.94 -12.39 14.11
N GLY A 428 -2.46 -12.15 12.92
CA GLY A 428 -3.89 -11.93 12.66
C GLY A 428 -4.33 -12.55 11.34
N PRO A 429 -5.57 -13.07 11.24
CA PRO A 429 -6.11 -13.54 9.97
C PRO A 429 -6.26 -12.39 8.98
N TYR A 430 -6.34 -12.75 7.70
CA TYR A 430 -6.44 -11.80 6.60
C TYR A 430 -7.16 -12.43 5.41
N ARG A 431 -7.56 -11.57 4.49
CA ARG A 431 -8.03 -11.94 3.15
C ARG A 431 -7.26 -11.09 2.15
N CYS A 432 -6.95 -11.65 1.01
CA CYS A 432 -6.39 -10.96 -0.13
C CYS A 432 -7.52 -10.43 -1.03
N VAL A 433 -7.24 -9.33 -1.72
CA VAL A 433 -8.14 -8.69 -2.69
C VAL A 433 -7.42 -8.43 -4.01
N TRP A 434 -8.16 -8.51 -5.12
CA TRP A 434 -7.69 -8.30 -6.51
C TRP A 434 -8.65 -7.38 -7.29
N PRO A 435 -8.17 -6.66 -8.33
CA PRO A 435 -6.77 -6.56 -8.76
C PRO A 435 -5.93 -5.70 -7.80
N ASN A 436 -4.60 -5.79 -7.93
CA ASN A 436 -3.66 -4.90 -7.24
C ASN A 436 -3.60 -3.49 -7.87
N ASN A 437 -4.50 -3.13 -8.81
CA ASN A 437 -4.40 -1.84 -9.45
C ASN A 437 -4.84 -0.73 -8.49
N THR A 438 -4.02 0.31 -8.42
CA THR A 438 -4.45 1.60 -7.90
C THR A 438 -5.17 2.34 -9.02
N ALA A 439 -6.10 3.20 -8.61
CA ALA A 439 -6.68 4.19 -9.51
C ALA A 439 -5.59 4.99 -10.23
N ASN A 440 -5.86 5.48 -11.44
CA ASN A 440 -5.05 6.56 -12.02
C ASN A 440 -5.58 7.94 -11.60
N TRP A 441 -6.85 8.03 -11.19
CA TRP A 441 -7.54 9.24 -10.73
C TRP A 441 -8.80 8.86 -9.93
N PHE A 442 -9.35 9.82 -9.18
CA PHE A 442 -10.37 9.57 -8.17
C PHE A 442 -11.79 9.56 -8.76
N THR A 443 -12.19 8.44 -9.36
CA THR A 443 -13.52 8.21 -9.97
C THR A 443 -14.08 6.82 -9.69
N GLY A 444 -15.39 6.64 -9.92
CA GLY A 444 -16.04 5.33 -9.92
C GLY A 444 -15.82 4.59 -8.60
N ASN A 445 -15.33 3.35 -8.68
CA ASN A 445 -15.19 2.44 -7.54
C ASN A 445 -14.11 2.85 -6.52
N HIS A 446 -13.34 3.90 -6.79
CA HIS A 446 -12.36 4.47 -5.86
C HIS A 446 -12.98 5.45 -4.87
N CYS A 447 -14.15 5.98 -5.20
CA CYS A 447 -14.92 6.80 -4.29
C CYS A 447 -15.77 5.93 -3.38
N TYR A 448 -15.94 6.42 -2.17
CA TYR A 448 -16.82 5.82 -1.18
C TYR A 448 -18.26 6.30 -1.42
N GLY A 449 -19.07 5.38 -1.93
CA GLY A 449 -20.44 5.58 -2.35
C GLY A 449 -21.11 4.24 -2.63
N GLU A 450 -22.40 4.28 -2.96
CA GLU A 450 -23.11 3.09 -3.46
C GLU A 450 -22.40 2.52 -4.70
N PRO A 451 -22.40 1.19 -4.89
CA PRO A 451 -21.90 0.57 -6.13
C PRO A 451 -22.47 1.27 -7.37
N GLU A 452 -21.64 1.43 -8.41
CA GLU A 452 -21.99 2.14 -9.66
C GLU A 452 -22.30 3.64 -9.51
N SER A 453 -22.36 4.18 -8.28
CA SER A 453 -22.53 5.60 -8.05
C SER A 453 -21.22 6.31 -8.33
N GLU A 454 -21.24 7.26 -9.26
CA GLU A 454 -20.10 8.17 -9.41
C GLU A 454 -19.86 8.94 -8.10
N CYS A 455 -18.66 9.47 -7.94
CA CYS A 455 -18.35 10.36 -6.84
C CYS A 455 -19.22 11.63 -6.88
N TYR A 456 -19.20 12.42 -5.81
CA TYR A 456 -19.82 13.73 -5.88
C TYR A 456 -18.88 14.71 -6.59
N LEU A 457 -19.32 15.24 -7.73
CA LEU A 457 -18.59 16.27 -8.46
C LEU A 457 -18.69 17.59 -7.70
N THR A 458 -17.56 18.15 -7.26
CA THR A 458 -17.54 19.47 -6.63
C THR A 458 -17.81 20.57 -7.67
N GLY A 459 -18.35 21.73 -7.25
CA GLY A 459 -19.02 22.75 -8.08
C GLY A 459 -18.30 23.35 -9.32
N PRO A 460 -18.81 24.46 -9.88
CA PRO A 460 -18.42 24.92 -11.22
C PRO A 460 -16.94 25.33 -11.40
N ALA A 461 -16.25 25.75 -10.33
CA ALA A 461 -14.80 26.01 -10.29
C ALA A 461 -13.95 24.72 -10.31
N SER A 462 -14.59 23.63 -9.88
CA SER A 462 -13.99 22.43 -9.31
C SER A 462 -14.62 21.17 -9.89
N LYS A 463 -15.24 21.24 -11.08
CA LYS A 463 -15.59 20.08 -11.94
C LYS A 463 -14.39 19.18 -12.32
N ARG A 464 -13.24 19.46 -11.72
CA ARG A 464 -11.94 18.82 -11.80
C ARG A 464 -11.72 17.87 -10.61
N TYR A 465 -12.56 17.93 -9.57
CA TYR A 465 -12.45 17.12 -8.37
C TYR A 465 -13.74 16.41 -8.01
N ASN A 466 -13.55 15.19 -7.56
CA ASN A 466 -14.54 14.32 -6.97
C ASN A 466 -14.30 14.23 -5.47
N ILE A 467 -15.38 14.18 -4.69
CA ILE A 467 -15.35 13.88 -3.25
C ILE A 467 -16.26 12.69 -2.96
N ASP A 468 -15.93 11.90 -1.93
CA ASP A 468 -16.78 10.79 -1.49
C ASP A 468 -18.23 11.26 -1.20
N LYS A 469 -19.20 10.41 -1.55
CA LYS A 469 -20.62 10.67 -1.25
C LYS A 469 -21.03 10.19 0.14
N LEU A 470 -20.30 9.23 0.69
CA LEU A 470 -20.55 8.64 2.01
C LEU A 470 -19.33 8.85 2.91
N ASP A 471 -19.52 8.73 4.21
CA ASP A 471 -18.42 8.82 5.16
C ASP A 471 -17.73 7.47 5.33
N ARG A 472 -16.41 7.47 5.21
CA ARG A 472 -15.56 6.31 5.50
C ARG A 472 -15.55 6.02 7.02
N PRO A 473 -15.14 4.80 7.44
CA PRO A 473 -15.12 4.42 8.85
C PRO A 473 -14.25 5.35 9.70
N ALA A 474 -14.51 5.34 11.01
CA ALA A 474 -13.74 6.17 11.93
C ALA A 474 -12.33 5.59 12.13
N VAL A 475 -11.30 6.40 11.84
CA VAL A 475 -9.88 6.04 11.92
C VAL A 475 -9.06 7.25 12.39
N PRO A 476 -7.83 7.08 12.92
CA PRO A 476 -6.94 8.19 13.21
C PRO A 476 -6.58 8.97 11.95
N TYR A 477 -6.16 10.23 12.10
CA TYR A 477 -5.85 11.11 10.95
C TYR A 477 -4.79 10.51 10.01
N VAL A 478 -3.78 9.84 10.56
CA VAL A 478 -2.72 9.15 9.81
C VAL A 478 -3.30 8.03 8.93
N ALA A 479 -4.29 7.29 9.40
CA ALA A 479 -4.97 6.27 8.61
C ALA A 479 -5.87 6.88 7.52
N ALA A 480 -6.55 7.99 7.82
CA ALA A 480 -7.35 8.71 6.82
C ALA A 480 -6.49 9.22 5.64
N LEU A 481 -5.31 9.77 5.94
CA LEU A 481 -4.34 10.19 4.92
C LEU A 481 -3.84 9.00 4.07
N ASP A 482 -3.56 7.86 4.69
CA ASP A 482 -3.06 6.67 3.97
C ASP A 482 -4.12 6.07 3.05
N GLU A 483 -5.37 6.02 3.54
CA GLU A 483 -6.54 5.62 2.76
C GLU A 483 -6.74 6.50 1.53
N CYS A 484 -6.76 7.83 1.70
CA CYS A 484 -6.99 8.71 0.57
C CYS A 484 -5.84 8.65 -0.44
N ASN A 485 -4.58 8.60 0.04
CA ASN A 485 -3.42 8.50 -0.85
C ASN A 485 -3.46 7.23 -1.70
N PHE A 486 -3.92 6.10 -1.15
CA PHE A 486 -4.10 4.86 -1.90
C PHE A 486 -5.03 5.02 -3.12
N TYR A 487 -6.04 5.89 -3.02
CA TYR A 487 -6.99 6.17 -4.08
C TYR A 487 -6.58 7.37 -4.97
N ASN A 488 -5.32 7.81 -4.92
CA ASN A 488 -4.83 9.04 -5.58
C ASN A 488 -5.67 10.27 -5.21
N ALA A 489 -6.00 10.37 -3.93
CA ALA A 489 -6.81 11.41 -3.35
C ALA A 489 -6.16 11.93 -2.06
N SER A 490 -6.75 13.00 -1.53
CA SER A 490 -6.34 13.66 -0.29
C SER A 490 -7.51 13.69 0.69
N VAL A 491 -7.22 13.91 1.96
CA VAL A 491 -8.26 14.33 2.91
C VAL A 491 -8.67 15.76 2.55
N PRO A 492 -9.98 16.09 2.42
CA PRO A 492 -10.40 17.43 2.03
C PRO A 492 -10.02 18.48 3.06
N THR A 493 -9.72 19.69 2.59
CA THR A 493 -9.64 20.86 3.47
C THR A 493 -11.03 21.21 4.00
N GLN A 494 -11.09 22.01 5.05
CA GLN A 494 -12.33 22.60 5.54
C GLN A 494 -13.01 23.46 4.47
N LEU A 495 -12.23 24.15 3.64
CA LEU A 495 -12.76 24.91 2.50
C LEU A 495 -13.39 23.98 1.45
N ASP A 496 -12.74 22.86 1.12
CA ASP A 496 -13.28 21.89 0.17
C ASP A 496 -14.62 21.32 0.67
N PHE A 497 -14.72 21.01 1.97
CA PHE A 497 -15.99 20.63 2.58
C PHE A 497 -17.02 21.76 2.52
N ALA A 498 -16.68 22.99 2.90
CA ALA A 498 -17.61 24.11 2.87
C ALA A 498 -18.15 24.36 1.45
N GLU A 499 -17.28 24.27 0.44
CA GLU A 499 -17.68 24.36 -0.97
C GLU A 499 -18.57 23.18 -1.37
N ALA A 500 -18.17 21.93 -1.13
CA ALA A 500 -18.97 20.78 -1.52
C ALA A 500 -20.34 20.73 -0.80
N ILE A 501 -20.39 20.99 0.51
CA ILE A 501 -21.63 20.99 1.31
C ILE A 501 -22.59 22.07 0.80
N THR A 502 -22.08 23.26 0.49
CA THR A 502 -22.92 24.33 -0.07
C THR A 502 -23.36 24.07 -1.51
N ASP A 503 -22.76 23.12 -2.24
CA ASP A 503 -23.27 22.60 -3.52
C ASP A 503 -24.30 21.49 -3.35
N GLY A 504 -24.53 21.04 -2.12
CA GLY A 504 -25.44 19.94 -1.83
C GLY A 504 -24.78 18.57 -1.80
N LEU A 505 -23.53 18.48 -1.35
CA LEU A 505 -22.89 17.22 -0.99
C LEU A 505 -23.84 16.39 -0.10
N PRO A 506 -24.29 15.20 -0.55
CA PRO A 506 -25.30 14.44 0.17
C PRO A 506 -24.73 13.66 1.35
N ASN A 507 -25.65 13.04 2.10
CA ASN A 507 -25.37 12.05 3.13
C ASN A 507 -24.46 12.53 4.28
N GLY A 508 -24.56 13.79 4.70
CA GLY A 508 -23.95 14.21 5.95
C GLY A 508 -24.47 13.38 7.13
N SER A 509 -23.59 12.62 7.80
CA SER A 509 -23.97 11.73 8.90
C SER A 509 -24.17 12.45 10.25
N ASN A 510 -23.93 13.76 10.29
CA ASN A 510 -23.82 14.55 11.52
C ASN A 510 -22.72 14.05 12.49
N GLN A 511 -21.83 13.18 12.04
CA GLN A 511 -20.58 12.85 12.74
C GLN A 511 -19.49 13.84 12.33
N TYR A 512 -18.49 14.00 13.18
CA TYR A 512 -17.31 14.77 12.83
C TYR A 512 -16.39 13.96 11.91
N LEU A 513 -15.85 14.64 10.89
CA LEU A 513 -14.98 14.11 9.89
C LEU A 513 -13.62 14.81 9.91
N HIS A 514 -12.53 14.06 9.69
CA HIS A 514 -11.21 14.64 9.46
C HIS A 514 -11.21 15.61 8.28
N THR A 515 -10.58 16.78 8.47
CA THR A 515 -10.07 17.63 7.37
C THR A 515 -8.55 17.57 7.34
N SER A 516 -7.96 18.01 6.23
CA SER A 516 -6.51 18.13 6.12
C SER A 516 -5.92 19.37 6.81
N ASP A 517 -6.77 20.27 7.30
CA ASP A 517 -6.30 21.54 7.86
C ASP A 517 -5.83 21.35 9.31
N ALA A 518 -4.58 21.72 9.53
CA ALA A 518 -3.98 21.77 10.85
C ALA A 518 -4.27 23.11 11.54
N THR A 519 -4.99 23.09 12.65
CA THR A 519 -4.95 24.23 13.58
C THR A 519 -3.64 24.25 14.37
N ARG A 520 -3.14 23.05 14.72
CA ARG A 520 -1.83 22.86 15.32
C ARG A 520 -1.20 21.53 14.96
N TYR A 521 0.13 21.44 15.07
CA TYR A 521 0.90 20.26 14.65
C TYR A 521 0.41 18.91 15.20
N ASP A 522 -0.34 18.89 16.31
CA ASP A 522 -0.92 17.69 16.93
C ASP A 522 -2.46 17.62 16.86
N ILE A 523 -3.12 18.64 16.29
CA ILE A 523 -4.59 18.72 16.14
C ILE A 523 -4.98 19.07 14.70
N ASN A 524 -6.06 18.48 14.24
CA ASN A 524 -6.65 18.81 12.94
C ASN A 524 -8.05 19.37 13.15
N ASN A 525 -8.50 20.18 12.20
CA ASN A 525 -9.90 20.56 12.14
C ASN A 525 -10.75 19.35 11.75
N ILE A 526 -11.98 19.36 12.25
CA ILE A 526 -12.99 18.38 11.92
C ILE A 526 -14.30 19.08 11.60
N VAL A 527 -14.99 18.58 10.58
CA VAL A 527 -16.25 19.15 10.07
C VAL A 527 -17.40 18.18 10.29
N ARG A 528 -18.62 18.68 10.42
CA ARG A 528 -19.84 17.86 10.37
C ARG A 528 -20.96 18.62 9.70
N TRP A 529 -21.90 17.90 9.10
CA TRP A 529 -23.15 18.45 8.59
C TRP A 529 -24.21 17.35 8.55
N THR A 530 -25.47 17.73 8.33
CA THR A 530 -26.58 16.76 8.25
C THR A 530 -27.15 16.72 6.84
N ASN A 531 -27.21 15.53 6.24
CA ASN A 531 -27.74 15.26 4.91
C ASN A 531 -27.21 16.24 3.84
N VAL A 532 -28.07 17.11 3.29
CA VAL A 532 -27.75 18.20 2.38
C VAL A 532 -27.96 19.51 3.15
N GLN A 533 -26.93 20.36 3.22
CA GLN A 533 -26.96 21.57 4.02
C GLN A 533 -26.48 22.81 3.25
N LEU A 534 -27.36 23.40 2.45
CA LEU A 534 -27.03 24.55 1.57
C LEU A 534 -26.74 25.85 2.34
N ASP A 535 -27.18 25.94 3.59
CA ASP A 535 -26.96 27.05 4.51
C ASP A 535 -25.77 26.80 5.45
N TYR A 536 -24.89 25.84 5.13
CA TYR A 536 -23.69 25.54 5.93
C TYR A 536 -22.94 26.81 6.30
N THR A 537 -22.83 27.03 7.61
CA THR A 537 -22.04 28.12 8.18
C THR A 537 -20.80 27.48 8.76
N ASP A 538 -19.64 27.88 8.25
CA ASP A 538 -18.34 27.40 8.69
C ASP A 538 -17.98 27.96 10.09
N THR A 539 -18.82 27.66 11.08
CA THR A 539 -18.78 28.20 12.45
C THR A 539 -18.77 27.05 13.46
N GLY A 540 -18.52 27.35 14.74
CA GLY A 540 -18.25 26.36 15.80
C GLY A 540 -19.31 25.27 16.04
N SER A 541 -20.50 25.35 15.43
CA SER A 541 -21.48 24.27 15.46
C SER A 541 -21.20 23.16 14.44
N PHE A 542 -20.46 23.48 13.38
CA PHE A 542 -20.14 22.61 12.25
C PHE A 542 -18.65 22.26 12.18
N VAL A 543 -17.79 23.13 12.73
CA VAL A 543 -16.34 22.91 12.78
C VAL A 543 -15.85 22.96 14.21
N THR A 544 -14.98 22.02 14.56
CA THR A 544 -14.17 22.04 15.78
C THR A 544 -12.80 21.45 15.48
N TRP A 545 -11.98 21.24 16.49
CA TRP A 545 -10.66 20.60 16.40
C TRP A 545 -10.61 19.35 17.27
N THR A 546 -9.65 18.49 16.97
CA THR A 546 -9.39 17.28 17.75
C THR A 546 -7.94 16.83 17.62
N GLY A 547 -7.49 15.99 18.56
CA GLY A 547 -6.19 15.34 18.48
C GLY A 547 -6.13 14.35 17.32
N ARG A 548 -5.02 14.34 16.59
CA ARG A 548 -4.83 13.51 15.39
C ARG A 548 -4.88 11.99 15.63
N SER A 549 -4.70 11.54 16.87
CA SER A 549 -4.82 10.13 17.27
C SER A 549 -6.26 9.67 17.52
N SER A 550 -7.20 10.59 17.67
CA SER A 550 -8.60 10.25 17.83
C SER A 550 -9.19 9.76 16.52
N ALA A 551 -10.02 8.72 16.59
CA ALA A 551 -10.65 8.14 15.43
C ALA A 551 -11.90 8.93 15.03
N TYR A 552 -11.89 9.52 13.84
CA TYR A 552 -13.06 10.16 13.23
C TYR A 552 -13.32 9.61 11.86
N ARG A 553 -14.56 9.76 11.40
CA ARG A 553 -14.90 9.46 10.02
C ARG A 553 -14.12 10.40 9.09
N PHE A 554 -14.11 10.10 7.81
CA PHE A 554 -13.45 10.96 6.83
C PHE A 554 -14.07 10.77 5.46
N ARG A 555 -13.67 11.64 4.54
CA ARG A 555 -13.89 11.51 3.11
C ARG A 555 -12.58 11.77 2.41
N CYS A 556 -12.47 11.32 1.17
CA CYS A 556 -11.37 11.63 0.28
C CYS A 556 -11.88 12.55 -0.84
N ILE A 557 -11.02 13.45 -1.30
CA ILE A 557 -11.20 14.31 -2.46
C ILE A 557 -10.02 14.14 -3.41
N GLY A 558 -10.25 14.05 -4.70
CA GLY A 558 -9.18 13.87 -5.68
C GLY A 558 -9.60 14.29 -7.08
N VAL A 559 -8.61 14.41 -7.96
CA VAL A 559 -8.85 14.82 -9.35
C VAL A 559 -9.70 13.76 -10.06
N ASN A 560 -10.71 14.19 -10.82
CA ASN A 560 -11.67 13.30 -11.46
C ASN A 560 -11.30 12.90 -12.90
N TYR A 561 -10.11 13.25 -13.37
CA TYR A 561 -9.58 12.87 -14.68
C TYR A 561 -8.08 12.66 -14.64
N ASN A 562 -7.54 12.11 -15.73
CA ASN A 562 -6.12 11.88 -15.92
C ASN A 562 -5.35 13.19 -16.16
N ALA A 563 -5.18 14.01 -15.12
CA ALA A 563 -4.49 15.29 -15.26
C ALA A 563 -2.99 15.09 -15.48
N PRO A 564 -2.37 15.76 -16.46
CA PRO A 564 -0.93 15.66 -16.67
C PRO A 564 -0.18 16.16 -15.42
N LYS A 565 0.96 15.54 -15.12
CA LYS A 565 1.89 16.08 -14.11
C LYS A 565 2.30 17.51 -14.47
N SER A 566 2.77 18.26 -13.49
CA SER A 566 3.36 19.58 -13.76
C SER A 566 4.50 19.45 -14.80
N GLU A 567 4.48 20.30 -15.83
CA GLU A 567 5.51 20.37 -16.87
C GLU A 567 6.64 21.37 -16.52
N VAL A 568 6.60 21.96 -15.32
CA VAL A 568 7.67 22.83 -14.84
C VAL A 568 8.96 22.03 -14.75
N THR A 569 9.97 22.45 -15.51
CA THR A 569 11.30 21.83 -15.49
C THR A 569 12.03 22.28 -14.23
N ILE A 570 12.21 21.35 -13.28
CA ILE A 570 12.99 21.61 -12.05
C ILE A 570 14.19 20.67 -11.98
N PRO A 571 15.32 21.11 -11.39
CA PRO A 571 16.46 20.23 -11.16
C PRO A 571 16.10 19.12 -10.16
N ASN A 572 16.36 17.87 -10.52
CA ASN A 572 16.14 16.68 -9.68
C ASN A 572 14.72 16.65 -9.06
N PRO A 573 13.67 16.51 -9.88
CA PRO A 573 12.30 16.42 -9.38
C PRO A 573 12.09 15.11 -8.64
N TYR A 574 11.34 15.17 -7.54
CA TYR A 574 10.62 14.02 -7.02
C TYR A 574 9.16 14.11 -7.48
N VAL A 575 8.64 13.08 -8.13
CA VAL A 575 7.25 13.02 -8.60
C VAL A 575 6.52 11.98 -7.75
N ALA A 576 5.53 12.42 -6.96
CA ALA A 576 4.69 11.49 -6.20
C ALA A 576 3.93 10.56 -7.15
N PRO A 577 4.06 9.22 -7.02
CA PRO A 577 3.40 8.27 -7.93
C PRO A 577 1.87 8.39 -7.96
N SER A 578 1.25 8.66 -6.81
CA SER A 578 -0.21 8.71 -6.64
C SER A 578 -0.82 10.06 -7.02
N LEU A 579 -0.22 11.15 -6.54
CA LEU A 579 -0.84 12.48 -6.59
C LEU A 579 -0.31 13.35 -7.74
N ARG A 580 0.78 12.92 -8.40
CA ARG A 580 1.46 13.67 -9.48
C ARG A 580 1.94 15.06 -9.07
N ILE A 581 1.94 15.36 -7.77
CA ILE A 581 2.62 16.50 -7.18
C ILE A 581 4.11 16.31 -7.41
N VAL A 582 4.75 17.33 -7.96
CA VAL A 582 6.20 17.36 -8.15
C VAL A 582 6.80 18.20 -7.02
N SER A 583 7.92 17.78 -6.46
CA SER A 583 8.65 18.51 -5.43
C SER A 583 10.14 18.57 -5.75
N THR A 584 10.82 19.59 -5.26
CA THR A 584 12.29 19.62 -5.26
C THR A 584 12.82 18.50 -4.37
N MET A 585 13.71 17.64 -4.89
CA MET A 585 14.21 16.49 -4.13
C MET A 585 15.11 16.85 -2.95
N ASN A 586 15.76 18.02 -3.00
CA ASN A 586 16.66 18.50 -1.96
C ASN A 586 16.11 19.77 -1.30
N ASP A 587 16.46 19.94 -0.04
CA ASP A 587 16.12 21.14 0.72
C ASP A 587 16.86 22.35 0.14
N ALA A 588 16.11 23.43 -0.11
CA ALA A 588 16.69 24.71 -0.46
C ALA A 588 17.36 25.36 0.77
N PRO A 589 18.36 26.24 0.57
CA PRO A 589 19.04 26.93 1.68
C PRO A 589 18.07 27.67 2.61
N ALA A 590 18.43 27.72 3.90
CA ALA A 590 17.60 28.38 4.89
C ALA A 590 17.40 29.86 4.58
N THR A 591 16.16 30.32 4.63
CA THR A 591 15.77 31.71 4.36
C THR A 591 14.51 32.08 5.13
N SER A 592 14.04 33.32 5.07
CA SER A 592 12.76 33.71 5.67
C SER A 592 11.59 33.10 4.88
N LEU A 593 10.44 32.85 5.54
CA LEU A 593 9.27 32.27 4.87
C LEU A 593 8.81 33.09 3.66
N ALA A 594 8.78 34.43 3.77
CA ALA A 594 8.43 35.30 2.66
C ALA A 594 9.39 35.20 1.47
N GLN A 595 10.69 35.02 1.75
CA GLN A 595 11.69 34.80 0.70
C GLN A 595 11.56 33.40 0.09
N ALA A 596 11.30 32.37 0.90
CA ALA A 596 11.01 31.01 0.42
C ALA A 596 9.79 31.00 -0.51
N ALA A 597 8.69 31.65 -0.12
CA ALA A 597 7.50 31.85 -0.95
C ALA A 597 7.83 32.53 -2.28
N SER A 598 8.62 33.61 -2.24
CA SER A 598 9.06 34.31 -3.47
C SER A 598 9.86 33.42 -4.40
N LEU A 599 10.79 32.63 -3.84
CA LEU A 599 11.68 31.76 -4.62
C LEU A 599 10.91 30.58 -5.24
N CYS A 600 10.00 29.96 -4.49
CA CYS A 600 9.13 28.93 -5.06
C CYS A 600 8.23 29.50 -6.14
N TYR A 601 7.59 30.64 -5.89
CA TYR A 601 6.70 31.30 -6.85
C TYR A 601 7.43 31.68 -8.15
N ALA A 602 8.64 32.24 -8.04
CA ALA A 602 9.47 32.57 -9.19
C ALA A 602 9.89 31.33 -10.00
N SER A 603 9.99 30.16 -9.36
CA SER A 603 10.27 28.89 -10.04
C SER A 603 9.01 28.24 -10.64
N GLY A 604 7.82 28.79 -10.40
CA GLY A 604 6.55 28.26 -10.88
C GLY A 604 5.84 27.31 -9.92
N GLY A 605 6.21 27.29 -8.64
CA GLY A 605 5.61 26.43 -7.62
C GLY A 605 5.29 27.18 -6.33
N HIS A 606 4.99 26.45 -5.28
CA HIS A 606 4.59 26.97 -3.97
C HIS A 606 5.49 26.43 -2.87
N VAL A 607 5.56 27.13 -1.73
CA VAL A 607 6.07 26.49 -0.51
C VAL A 607 5.08 25.39 -0.13
N ALA A 608 5.59 24.17 0.03
CA ALA A 608 4.80 23.01 0.36
C ALA A 608 4.00 23.20 1.66
N MET A 609 2.72 22.90 1.65
CA MET A 609 1.90 22.76 2.85
C MET A 609 2.30 21.49 3.61
N GLU A 610 1.95 21.43 4.89
CA GLU A 610 2.05 20.25 5.74
C GLU A 610 1.39 19.03 5.08
N ARG A 611 0.21 19.22 4.50
CA ARG A 611 -0.49 18.19 3.73
C ARG A 611 0.36 17.66 2.56
N ASP A 612 0.97 18.56 1.79
CA ASP A 612 1.81 18.18 0.65
C ASP A 612 3.00 17.35 1.13
N TYR A 613 3.66 17.74 2.23
CA TYR A 613 4.75 16.96 2.81
C TYR A 613 4.29 15.59 3.30
N ALA A 614 3.15 15.52 4.01
CA ALA A 614 2.63 14.25 4.50
C ALA A 614 2.38 13.26 3.35
N GLU A 615 1.85 13.76 2.23
CA GLU A 615 1.62 12.99 1.01
C GLU A 615 2.93 12.61 0.29
N LEU A 616 3.84 13.57 0.10
CA LEU A 616 5.12 13.36 -0.56
C LEU A 616 6.01 12.38 0.21
N VAL A 617 6.19 12.57 1.51
CA VAL A 617 7.00 11.71 2.38
C VAL A 617 6.48 10.27 2.36
N ARG A 618 5.16 10.09 2.48
CA ARG A 618 4.53 8.76 2.44
C ARG A 618 4.62 8.09 1.08
N SER A 619 4.61 8.87 0.01
CA SER A 619 4.86 8.35 -1.32
C SER A 619 6.31 7.87 -1.53
N GLY A 620 7.22 8.17 -0.59
CA GLY A 620 8.62 7.76 -0.63
C GLY A 620 9.59 8.89 -0.97
N MET A 621 9.23 10.15 -0.72
CA MET A 621 10.12 11.28 -0.99
C MET A 621 11.44 11.12 -0.21
N PRO A 622 12.60 11.10 -0.91
CA PRO A 622 13.88 10.85 -0.28
C PRO A 622 14.47 12.12 0.35
N ASN A 623 15.67 11.96 0.91
CA ASN A 623 16.54 13.02 1.39
C ASN A 623 15.94 13.90 2.50
N GLY A 624 15.15 13.31 3.41
CA GLY A 624 14.79 14.01 4.65
C GLY A 624 16.06 14.40 5.43
N SER A 625 16.28 15.70 5.62
CA SER A 625 17.49 16.24 6.26
C SER A 625 17.44 16.24 7.79
N ASN A 626 16.31 15.84 8.38
CA ASN A 626 15.99 16.01 9.80
C ASN A 626 16.09 17.47 10.29
N THR A 627 16.03 18.43 9.37
CA THR A 627 15.99 19.87 9.67
C THR A 627 14.57 20.39 9.52
N TRP A 628 14.17 21.32 10.38
CA TRP A 628 12.87 21.98 10.31
C TRP A 628 12.74 22.83 9.05
N LEU A 629 11.89 22.39 8.13
CA LEU A 629 11.56 23.03 6.88
C LEU A 629 10.34 23.92 7.01
N TRP A 630 10.32 25.06 6.32
CA TRP A 630 9.12 25.85 6.16
C TRP A 630 8.01 25.05 5.48
N THR A 631 6.79 25.24 6.00
CA THR A 631 5.56 24.93 5.28
C THR A 631 4.84 26.21 4.85
N GLY A 632 3.90 26.09 3.92
CA GLY A 632 2.99 27.16 3.52
C GLY A 632 1.84 27.41 4.51
N ASP A 633 1.75 26.67 5.61
CA ASP A 633 0.64 26.73 6.55
C ASP A 633 0.88 27.72 7.68
N TYR A 634 -0.01 28.71 7.75
CA TYR A 634 -0.06 29.72 8.80
C TYR A 634 -0.99 29.26 9.91
N SER A 635 -0.47 29.11 11.12
CA SER A 635 -1.33 28.87 12.30
C SER A 635 -1.83 30.18 12.89
N ARG A 636 -0.96 31.17 12.86
CA ARG A 636 -1.18 32.55 13.27
C ARG A 636 -0.31 33.46 12.41
N TYR A 637 -0.69 34.73 12.32
CA TYR A 637 0.04 35.76 11.59
C TYR A 637 1.55 35.91 11.94
N ASP A 638 2.03 35.32 13.04
CA ASP A 638 3.43 35.35 13.49
C ASP A 638 4.09 33.97 13.57
N ILE A 639 3.37 32.88 13.29
CA ILE A 639 3.84 31.50 13.43
C ILE A 639 3.38 30.66 12.24
N ALA A 640 4.35 30.01 11.59
CA ALA A 640 4.11 29.01 10.56
C ALA A 640 4.42 27.61 11.09
N GLN A 641 3.79 26.62 10.48
CA GLN A 641 4.17 25.23 10.71
C GLN A 641 5.52 24.96 10.05
N VAL A 642 6.35 24.19 10.74
CA VAL A 642 7.57 23.62 10.17
C VAL A 642 7.51 22.11 10.31
N ILE A 643 8.10 21.41 9.34
CA ILE A 643 8.13 19.95 9.29
C ILE A 643 9.56 19.42 9.12
N ARG A 644 9.86 18.21 9.56
CA ARG A 644 11.12 17.51 9.32
C ARG A 644 10.87 16.01 9.24
N TRP A 645 11.71 15.29 8.50
CA TRP A 645 11.78 13.82 8.50
C TRP A 645 13.22 13.40 8.16
N THR A 646 13.54 12.11 8.27
CA THR A 646 14.89 11.58 7.98
C THR A 646 14.84 10.60 6.81
N GLY A 647 15.71 10.77 5.82
CA GLY A 647 15.87 9.81 4.72
C GLY A 647 14.57 9.60 3.92
N ILE A 648 14.16 8.33 3.79
CA ILE A 648 12.86 7.92 3.26
C ILE A 648 12.04 7.44 4.46
N ASP A 649 10.85 8.02 4.68
CA ASP A 649 10.02 7.72 5.84
C ASP A 649 8.57 7.43 5.41
N LYS A 650 8.40 6.36 4.62
CA LYS A 650 7.09 5.96 4.09
C LYS A 650 6.09 5.64 5.20
N ASP A 651 6.60 5.07 6.28
CA ASP A 651 5.80 4.63 7.42
C ASP A 651 5.58 5.74 8.44
N TYR A 652 6.09 6.96 8.20
CA TYR A 652 5.96 8.08 9.15
C TYR A 652 6.24 7.60 10.58
N THR A 653 7.39 6.94 10.75
CA THR A 653 7.76 6.04 11.86
C THR A 653 7.67 6.59 13.29
N ASP A 654 7.38 7.89 13.46
CA ASP A 654 7.12 8.52 14.75
C ASP A 654 5.73 9.19 14.85
N TYR A 655 5.38 9.68 16.04
CA TYR A 655 4.15 10.45 16.22
C TYR A 655 4.24 11.81 15.52
N TYR A 656 3.13 12.33 14.98
CA TYR A 656 3.10 13.56 14.18
C TYR A 656 3.81 14.78 14.82
N SER A 657 3.78 14.90 16.16
CA SER A 657 4.46 15.98 16.90
C SER A 657 5.99 15.93 16.85
N THR A 658 6.58 14.81 16.43
CA THR A 658 8.03 14.71 16.17
C THR A 658 8.41 15.29 14.81
N TYR A 659 7.46 15.21 13.86
CA TYR A 659 7.59 15.64 12.48
C TYR A 659 7.24 17.09 12.29
N ALA A 660 6.26 17.62 13.02
CA ALA A 660 5.80 18.98 12.86
C ALA A 660 5.82 19.77 14.17
N THR A 661 6.19 21.05 14.08
CA THR A 661 6.15 21.98 15.20
C THR A 661 5.90 23.41 14.72
N TRP A 662 5.95 24.35 15.66
CA TRP A 662 5.82 25.77 15.39
C TRP A 662 7.16 26.47 15.31
N GLN A 663 7.26 27.39 14.36
CA GLN A 663 8.36 28.34 14.30
C GLN A 663 7.84 29.75 14.11
N THR A 664 8.32 30.68 14.92
CA THR A 664 8.07 32.11 14.71
C THR A 664 8.60 32.51 13.35
N ILE A 665 7.80 33.18 12.53
CA ILE A 665 8.20 33.55 11.18
C ILE A 665 9.25 34.66 11.22
N LYS A 666 9.04 35.65 12.09
CA LYS A 666 9.94 36.81 12.22
C LYS A 666 11.29 36.41 12.81
N GLY A 667 12.35 36.78 12.11
CA GLY A 667 13.73 36.62 12.58
C GLY A 667 14.24 35.18 12.51
N SER A 668 13.43 34.25 12.02
CA SER A 668 13.83 32.86 11.81
C SER A 668 14.14 32.61 10.35
N SER A 669 15.00 31.63 10.11
CA SER A 669 15.28 31.10 8.78
C SER A 669 15.22 29.59 8.84
N SER A 670 14.52 28.97 7.90
CA SER A 670 14.47 27.52 7.73
C SER A 670 14.68 27.16 6.27
N PRO A 671 15.27 25.98 6.00
CA PRO A 671 15.19 25.35 4.69
C PRO A 671 13.75 25.21 4.22
N TYR A 672 13.54 24.94 2.93
CA TYR A 672 12.21 24.74 2.38
C TYR A 672 12.28 23.85 1.13
N ARG A 673 11.12 23.36 0.68
CA ARG A 673 10.96 22.73 -0.63
C ARG A 673 9.82 23.41 -1.38
N CYS A 674 9.95 23.40 -2.69
CA CYS A 674 8.90 23.89 -3.58
C CYS A 674 8.11 22.72 -4.13
N VAL A 675 6.79 22.87 -4.18
CA VAL A 675 5.86 21.92 -4.79
C VAL A 675 5.20 22.52 -6.01
N TYR A 676 4.90 21.66 -6.97
CA TYR A 676 4.31 21.99 -8.25
C TYR A 676 3.14 21.04 -8.49
N TYR A 677 1.93 21.61 -8.50
CA TYR A 677 0.71 20.84 -8.67
C TYR A 677 0.48 20.50 -10.16
N PRO A 678 -0.26 19.41 -10.45
CA PRO A 678 -0.78 19.16 -11.79
C PRO A 678 -1.59 20.35 -12.31
N VAL A 679 -1.58 20.58 -13.62
CA VAL A 679 -2.23 21.74 -14.24
C VAL A 679 -3.28 21.30 -15.25
N ASP A 680 -4.46 21.89 -15.15
CA ASP A 680 -5.50 21.81 -16.18
C ASP A 680 -5.19 22.77 -17.34
N ALA A 681 -4.51 22.27 -18.36
CA ALA A 681 -4.17 23.07 -19.55
C ALA A 681 -5.41 23.60 -20.30
N SER A 682 -6.58 22.99 -20.11
CA SER A 682 -7.82 23.41 -20.76
C SER A 682 -8.46 24.63 -20.08
N TYR A 683 -8.15 24.88 -18.82
CA TYR A 683 -8.72 25.99 -18.06
C TYR A 683 -8.09 27.34 -18.46
N GLN A 684 -8.87 28.19 -19.12
CA GLN A 684 -8.44 29.51 -19.61
C GLN A 684 -8.75 30.66 -18.65
N GLY A 685 -9.15 30.35 -17.41
CA GLY A 685 -9.65 31.34 -16.46
C GLY A 685 -11.17 31.51 -16.52
N PRO A 686 -11.74 32.27 -15.58
CA PRO A 686 -13.18 32.40 -15.50
C PRO A 686 -13.72 33.35 -16.59
N PRO A 687 -14.95 33.09 -17.10
CA PRO A 687 -15.61 34.00 -18.04
C PRO A 687 -15.80 35.43 -17.50
N SER A 688 -15.77 35.61 -16.17
CA SER A 688 -15.89 36.93 -15.54
C SER A 688 -14.67 37.84 -15.75
N CYS A 689 -13.51 37.28 -16.10
CA CYS A 689 -12.33 38.07 -16.47
C CYS A 689 -12.51 38.64 -17.89
N THR A 690 -13.32 39.68 -18.01
CA THR A 690 -13.59 40.36 -19.29
C THR A 690 -12.65 41.55 -19.48
N THR A 691 -12.60 42.13 -20.69
CA THR A 691 -11.87 43.39 -20.93
C THR A 691 -12.33 44.54 -20.04
N ASN A 692 -13.58 44.50 -19.57
CA ASN A 692 -14.17 45.54 -18.72
C ASN A 692 -13.96 45.27 -17.22
N PHE A 693 -13.56 44.05 -16.84
CA PHE A 693 -13.20 43.66 -15.49
C PHE A 693 -11.98 42.72 -15.56
N PRO A 694 -10.81 43.24 -15.97
CA PRO A 694 -9.65 42.40 -16.23
C PRO A 694 -9.12 41.85 -14.91
N CYS A 695 -9.09 40.52 -14.77
CA CYS A 695 -8.40 39.89 -13.65
C CYS A 695 -6.90 40.12 -13.75
N VAL A 696 -6.24 40.13 -12.60
CA VAL A 696 -4.78 40.04 -12.54
C VAL A 696 -4.41 38.59 -12.80
N VAL A 697 -3.82 38.34 -13.96
CA VAL A 697 -3.38 36.99 -14.36
C VAL A 697 -1.91 36.86 -14.04
N THR A 698 -1.54 35.86 -13.24
CA THR A 698 -0.15 35.53 -12.98
C THR A 698 0.12 34.13 -13.52
N ALA A 699 1.13 34.03 -14.38
CA ALA A 699 1.60 32.74 -14.89
C ALA A 699 2.85 32.33 -14.10
N LEU A 700 2.87 31.06 -13.69
CA LEU A 700 3.89 30.44 -12.86
C LEU A 700 4.70 29.46 -13.71
N GLY A 701 6.01 29.65 -13.71
CA GLY A 701 6.98 28.77 -14.38
C GLY A 701 7.19 29.07 -15.87
N ASN A 702 8.18 28.40 -16.45
CA ASN A 702 8.62 28.59 -17.84
C ASN A 702 8.23 27.44 -18.78
N GLY A 703 7.36 26.52 -18.34
CA GLY A 703 6.92 25.35 -19.11
C GLY A 703 5.90 25.68 -20.21
N PRO A 704 5.63 24.74 -21.14
CA PRO A 704 4.60 24.91 -22.17
C PRO A 704 3.20 25.01 -21.56
N VAL A 705 2.92 24.19 -20.54
CA VAL A 705 1.75 24.33 -19.67
C VAL A 705 2.15 25.03 -18.38
N GLN A 706 1.87 26.34 -18.32
CA GLN A 706 2.09 27.15 -17.11
C GLN A 706 0.93 26.98 -16.14
N SER A 707 1.26 26.89 -14.85
CA SER A 707 0.28 27.20 -13.81
C SER A 707 -0.12 28.68 -13.97
N LYS A 708 -1.41 28.96 -13.82
CA LYS A 708 -1.99 30.28 -13.99
C LYS A 708 -3.02 30.48 -12.89
N THR A 709 -2.88 31.62 -12.23
CA THR A 709 -3.85 32.13 -11.29
C THR A 709 -4.46 33.42 -11.83
N TRP A 710 -5.78 33.55 -11.68
CA TRP A 710 -6.51 34.78 -11.95
C TRP A 710 -6.97 35.32 -10.60
N PHE A 711 -6.84 36.62 -10.40
CA PHE A 711 -7.19 37.28 -9.16
C PHE A 711 -8.09 38.47 -9.45
N ASP A 712 -9.07 38.75 -8.58
CA ASP A 712 -9.83 39.99 -8.71
C ASP A 712 -8.88 41.21 -8.67
N PRO A 713 -9.04 42.17 -9.60
CA PRO A 713 -8.15 43.33 -9.68
C PRO A 713 -8.39 44.36 -8.57
N VAL A 714 -9.55 44.28 -7.90
CA VAL A 714 -10.01 45.18 -6.85
C VAL A 714 -10.80 44.40 -5.82
N ASP A 715 -10.86 44.93 -4.60
CA ASP A 715 -11.72 44.38 -3.56
C ASP A 715 -13.20 44.46 -3.95
N ARG A 716 -13.93 43.38 -3.68
CA ARG A 716 -15.40 43.35 -3.73
C ARG A 716 -16.00 44.02 -2.49
N PRO A 717 -17.25 44.50 -2.57
CA PRO A 717 -17.93 45.14 -1.43
C PRO A 717 -17.93 44.26 -0.17
N PRO A 718 -17.82 44.85 1.04
CA PRO A 718 -17.79 44.07 2.27
C PRO A 718 -19.05 43.23 2.49
N VAL A 719 -18.86 41.95 2.80
CA VAL A 719 -19.92 40.99 3.18
C VAL A 719 -19.42 40.06 4.26
N ASN A 720 -20.31 39.26 4.88
CA ASN A 720 -19.89 38.24 5.82
C ASN A 720 -19.15 37.09 5.12
N TYR A 721 -18.34 36.34 5.88
CA TYR A 721 -17.46 35.30 5.35
C TYR A 721 -18.19 34.28 4.44
N ILE A 722 -19.33 33.76 4.87
CA ILE A 722 -20.10 32.77 4.09
C ILE A 722 -20.64 33.36 2.78
N THR A 723 -21.06 34.62 2.81
CA THR A 723 -21.49 35.33 1.59
C THR A 723 -20.31 35.53 0.64
N ALA A 724 -19.12 35.81 1.17
CA ALA A 724 -17.90 35.95 0.35
C ALA A 724 -17.53 34.62 -0.33
N VAL A 725 -17.50 33.50 0.42
CA VAL A 725 -17.29 32.14 -0.13
C VAL A 725 -18.31 31.83 -1.23
N LYS A 726 -19.60 32.00 -0.94
CA LYS A 726 -20.68 31.75 -1.91
C LYS A 726 -20.57 32.63 -3.15
N THR A 727 -20.13 33.88 -3.00
CA THR A 727 -19.97 34.80 -4.12
C THR A 727 -18.78 34.45 -5.00
N CYS A 728 -17.63 34.09 -4.43
CA CYS A 728 -16.50 33.64 -5.24
C CYS A 728 -16.80 32.35 -5.98
N LYS A 729 -17.50 31.44 -5.31
CA LYS A 729 -17.95 30.20 -5.90
C LYS A 729 -18.94 30.39 -7.05
N SER A 730 -19.89 31.33 -6.93
CA SER A 730 -20.88 31.58 -7.99
C SER A 730 -20.27 32.12 -9.29
N VAL A 731 -19.07 32.70 -9.21
CA VAL A 731 -18.27 33.11 -10.38
C VAL A 731 -17.18 32.09 -10.75
N GLY A 732 -17.27 30.86 -10.22
CA GLY A 732 -16.37 29.76 -10.53
C GLY A 732 -14.98 29.86 -9.90
N GLY A 733 -14.80 30.66 -8.86
CA GLY A 733 -13.55 30.81 -8.11
C GLY A 733 -13.71 30.45 -6.64
N ARG A 734 -12.76 30.85 -5.80
CA ARG A 734 -12.79 30.64 -4.35
C ARG A 734 -12.21 31.82 -3.58
N LEU A 735 -12.37 31.83 -2.26
CA LEU A 735 -11.61 32.76 -1.42
C LEU A 735 -10.12 32.39 -1.47
N PRO A 736 -9.21 33.34 -1.65
CA PRO A 736 -7.77 33.09 -1.62
C PRO A 736 -7.30 32.75 -0.21
N THR A 737 -6.31 31.87 -0.11
CA THR A 737 -5.52 31.66 1.12
C THR A 737 -4.65 32.90 1.39
N ALA A 738 -4.19 33.09 2.62
CA ALA A 738 -3.15 34.06 2.98
C ALA A 738 -1.86 33.79 2.17
N ARG A 739 -1.53 32.51 1.91
CA ARG A 739 -0.45 32.13 0.99
C ARG A 739 -0.65 32.72 -0.41
N ASP A 740 -1.84 32.55 -1.00
CA ASP A 740 -2.15 33.08 -2.34
C ASP A 740 -1.95 34.60 -2.39
N TYR A 741 -2.46 35.31 -1.38
CA TYR A 741 -2.26 36.75 -1.32
C TYR A 741 -0.79 37.14 -1.13
N LEU A 742 -0.04 36.49 -0.23
CA LEU A 742 1.38 36.75 -0.03
C LEU A 742 2.14 36.65 -1.36
N GLU A 743 1.91 35.56 -2.07
CA GLU A 743 2.51 35.29 -3.36
C GLU A 743 2.13 36.37 -4.39
N HIS A 744 0.85 36.71 -4.52
CA HIS A 744 0.38 37.71 -5.48
C HIS A 744 0.80 39.14 -5.13
N ILE A 745 0.75 39.56 -3.86
CA ILE A 745 1.14 40.92 -3.41
C ILE A 745 2.61 41.17 -3.72
N ARG A 746 3.48 40.19 -3.41
CA ARG A 746 4.92 40.29 -3.68
C ARG A 746 5.22 40.30 -5.18
N ASN A 747 4.34 39.72 -5.99
CA ASN A 747 4.43 39.72 -7.46
C ASN A 747 3.59 40.82 -8.11
N GLY A 748 3.29 41.90 -7.37
CA GLY A 748 2.77 43.13 -7.96
C GLY A 748 1.25 43.17 -8.09
N LEU A 749 0.50 42.41 -7.27
CA LEU A 749 -0.95 42.61 -7.13
C LEU A 749 -1.23 44.05 -6.67
N SER A 750 -1.52 44.91 -7.64
CA SER A 750 -1.78 46.32 -7.44
C SER A 750 -3.09 46.57 -6.68
N ASN A 751 -3.29 47.80 -6.21
CA ASN A 751 -4.48 48.24 -5.48
C ASN A 751 -4.67 47.56 -4.13
N GLY A 752 -3.64 47.58 -3.28
CA GLY A 752 -3.79 47.15 -1.90
C GLY A 752 -4.90 47.87 -1.14
N SER A 753 -5.64 47.07 -0.38
CA SER A 753 -6.68 47.56 0.50
C SER A 753 -6.08 47.96 1.83
N THR A 754 -6.32 49.20 2.25
CA THR A 754 -6.11 49.58 3.66
C THR A 754 -7.09 48.87 4.59
N ASN A 755 -8.11 48.20 4.04
CA ASN A 755 -9.05 47.37 4.78
C ASN A 755 -8.54 45.93 4.86
N TRP A 756 -8.92 45.27 5.95
CA TRP A 756 -8.74 43.84 6.11
C TRP A 756 -9.66 43.08 5.14
N VAL A 757 -9.10 42.19 4.32
CA VAL A 757 -9.85 41.37 3.37
C VAL A 757 -9.95 39.93 3.86
N TRP A 758 -11.04 39.24 3.49
CA TRP A 758 -11.21 37.82 3.77
C TRP A 758 -10.13 36.97 3.07
N THR A 759 -9.57 36.02 3.81
CA THR A 759 -8.86 34.84 3.29
C THR A 759 -9.63 33.58 3.66
N SER A 760 -9.26 32.42 3.11
CA SER A 760 -9.82 31.12 3.51
C SER A 760 -9.11 30.46 4.69
N ASP A 761 -7.95 30.96 5.12
CA ASP A 761 -7.10 30.28 6.10
C ASP A 761 -7.68 30.41 7.51
N GLN A 762 -7.82 29.26 8.17
CA GLN A 762 -8.41 29.16 9.49
C GLN A 762 -7.35 29.39 10.55
N VAL A 763 -7.68 30.18 11.56
CA VAL A 763 -6.74 30.52 12.63
C VAL A 763 -7.36 30.32 14.01
N GLY A 764 -6.58 29.72 14.90
CA GLY A 764 -6.92 29.51 16.30
C GLY A 764 -7.83 28.31 16.59
N ASP A 765 -7.88 27.98 17.88
CA ASP A 765 -8.58 26.81 18.42
C ASP A 765 -10.10 27.02 18.35
N GLY A 766 -10.76 26.44 17.35
CA GLY A 766 -12.23 26.39 17.28
C GLY A 766 -12.85 26.72 15.92
N GLY A 767 -12.04 27.03 14.90
CA GLY A 767 -12.54 27.31 13.55
C GLY A 767 -13.48 28.52 13.46
N GLN A 768 -13.49 29.39 14.47
CA GLN A 768 -14.36 30.58 14.50
C GLN A 768 -13.73 31.77 13.77
N ASN A 769 -12.41 31.80 13.68
CA ASN A 769 -11.67 32.89 13.05
C ASN A 769 -11.01 32.43 11.75
N VAL A 770 -10.91 33.37 10.81
CA VAL A 770 -10.01 33.28 9.66
C VAL A 770 -8.93 34.33 9.76
N GLU A 771 -7.79 34.05 9.14
CA GLU A 771 -6.81 35.07 8.85
C GLU A 771 -7.42 36.09 7.89
N VAL A 772 -7.19 37.36 8.17
CA VAL A 772 -7.51 38.46 7.28
C VAL A 772 -6.24 39.25 7.08
N ILE A 773 -6.06 39.77 5.88
CA ILE A 773 -4.85 40.52 5.53
C ILE A 773 -5.19 41.91 5.03
N LYS A 774 -4.23 42.82 5.07
CA LYS A 774 -4.31 44.15 4.43
C LYS A 774 -2.93 44.56 3.94
N TRP A 775 -2.87 45.37 2.90
CA TRP A 775 -1.61 45.87 2.33
C TRP A 775 -1.85 47.21 1.64
N ASN A 776 -0.83 48.06 1.53
CA ASN A 776 -0.97 49.38 0.92
C ASN A 776 -0.39 49.39 -0.49
N ALA A 777 -1.23 49.65 -1.50
CA ALA A 777 -0.77 49.75 -2.89
C ALA A 777 0.05 48.51 -3.32
N ALA A 778 1.31 48.69 -3.76
CA ALA A 778 2.23 47.60 -4.10
C ALA A 778 3.30 47.48 -3.01
N GLU A 779 3.36 46.33 -2.36
CA GLU A 779 4.32 46.04 -1.29
C GLU A 779 5.17 44.81 -1.67
N PRO A 780 6.22 44.96 -2.51
CA PRO A 780 7.09 43.84 -2.88
C PRO A 780 7.86 43.27 -1.68
N ALA A 781 7.95 44.03 -0.59
CA ALA A 781 8.51 43.60 0.69
C ALA A 781 7.46 43.02 1.64
N PHE A 782 6.21 42.81 1.21
CA PHE A 782 5.14 42.22 2.02
C PHE A 782 5.59 40.86 2.52
N ASP A 783 5.81 40.71 3.82
CA ASP A 783 6.27 39.46 4.41
C ASP A 783 5.12 38.63 4.99
N GLY A 784 3.88 39.14 4.91
CA GLY A 784 2.67 38.52 5.44
C GLY A 784 2.67 38.35 6.96
N THR A 785 3.72 38.82 7.64
CA THR A 785 3.82 38.72 9.09
C THR A 785 3.38 40.03 9.73
N TYR A 786 3.08 40.02 11.03
CA TYR A 786 2.62 41.15 11.85
C TYR A 786 1.12 41.45 11.82
N SER A 787 0.63 41.88 13.00
CA SER A 787 -0.67 42.54 13.21
C SER A 787 -0.92 43.77 12.33
N THR A 788 0.12 44.29 11.67
CA THR A 788 0.01 45.40 10.73
C THR A 788 -0.48 44.94 9.35
N TYR A 789 -0.22 43.70 8.96
CA TYR A 789 -0.54 43.17 7.62
C TYR A 789 -1.46 41.96 7.64
N ALA A 790 -1.46 41.20 8.74
CA ALA A 790 -2.31 40.04 8.96
C ALA A 790 -2.89 40.07 10.39
N THR A 791 -4.14 39.68 10.56
CA THR A 791 -4.76 39.49 11.89
C THR A 791 -5.85 38.44 11.80
N ASN A 792 -6.43 38.07 12.93
CA ASN A 792 -7.56 37.14 12.97
C ASN A 792 -8.87 37.93 12.93
N SER A 793 -9.86 37.41 12.22
CA SER A 793 -11.21 37.97 12.21
C SER A 793 -12.24 36.88 12.41
N ASP A 794 -13.21 37.16 13.30
CA ASP A 794 -14.35 36.29 13.55
C ASP A 794 -15.23 36.16 12.30
N LYS A 795 -15.63 34.93 11.97
CA LYS A 795 -16.50 34.59 10.83
C LYS A 795 -17.99 34.84 11.09
N GLY A 796 -18.34 35.37 12.25
CA GLY A 796 -19.72 35.62 12.67
C GLY A 796 -20.48 36.48 11.67
N ALA A 797 -21.80 36.28 11.62
CA ALA A 797 -22.68 36.85 10.62
C ALA A 797 -22.70 38.40 10.59
N THR A 798 -22.22 39.07 11.65
CA THR A 798 -22.17 40.54 11.76
C THR A 798 -20.86 41.15 11.25
N THR A 799 -19.81 40.36 11.05
CA THR A 799 -18.52 40.86 10.59
C THR A 799 -18.52 40.90 9.07
N ASN A 800 -18.45 42.11 8.50
CA ASN A 800 -18.33 42.30 7.05
C ASN A 800 -16.92 42.76 6.71
N ARG A 801 -16.28 42.09 5.75
CA ARG A 801 -14.98 42.50 5.19
C ARG A 801 -15.06 42.49 3.67
N PRO A 802 -14.33 43.38 2.99
CA PRO A 802 -14.04 43.20 1.57
C PRO A 802 -13.37 41.84 1.32
N TYR A 803 -13.40 41.40 0.08
CA TYR A 803 -12.82 40.12 -0.32
C TYR A 803 -12.45 40.16 -1.79
N ARG A 804 -11.63 39.19 -2.21
CA ARG A 804 -11.33 38.91 -3.60
C ARG A 804 -11.57 37.45 -3.86
N CYS A 805 -11.75 37.11 -5.12
CA CYS A 805 -11.85 35.76 -5.61
C CYS A 805 -10.57 35.42 -6.38
N ILE A 806 -10.13 34.18 -6.20
CA ILE A 806 -9.04 33.59 -6.98
C ILE A 806 -9.59 32.42 -7.80
N TRP A 807 -8.99 32.24 -8.96
CA TRP A 807 -9.16 31.08 -9.82
C TRP A 807 -7.78 30.53 -10.15
N SER A 808 -7.64 29.22 -10.23
CA SER A 808 -6.38 28.58 -10.60
C SER A 808 -6.63 27.42 -11.54
N ASN A 809 -5.78 27.25 -12.55
CA ASN A 809 -5.73 26.03 -13.35
C ASN A 809 -4.98 24.90 -12.64
N GLU A 810 -4.36 25.17 -11.49
CA GLU A 810 -3.72 24.14 -10.67
C GLU A 810 -4.75 23.20 -10.04
N LEU A 811 -4.34 21.94 -9.92
CA LEU A 811 -5.09 20.87 -9.29
C LEU A 811 -4.48 20.60 -7.91
N ARG A 812 -4.82 21.47 -6.96
CA ARG A 812 -4.28 21.50 -5.59
C ARG A 812 -5.05 20.60 -4.65
#